data_AF-A0AAD5U0T3-F1
#
_entry.id   AF-A0AAD5U0T3-F1
#
_cell.length_a   1.000
_cell.length_b   1.000
_cell.length_c   1.000
_cell.angle_alpha   90.00
_cell.angle_beta   90.00
_cell.angle_gamma   90.00
#
_symmetry.space_group_name_H-M   'P 1'
#
loop_
_entity.id
_entity.type
_entity.pdbx_description
1 polymer ?
#
loop_
_entity_poly.entity_id
_entity_poly.type
_entity_poly.pdbx_seq_one_letter_code
_entity_poly.pdbx_strand_id
1 'polypeptide(L)'
;MELKKLSDNFDSSKLTIEEVEMISTPTVTIEQQRKHSTIAITEVEDVTINTTIINENVDPGDKESEFDWGKNDTLSLKKRKRGCFSNLPVFLQNLLYAFFGSSFFMSFGLISYFFFVENKNVGFLSMKSNTTFFAIDGLPVLFYSVWLAISWSVFFGIRYVFTVLPSILVHISNSIFGKALDQDELASEVSHYIDYVRHLKKWLTYLIWSVVNLIVFVSIFSRFVMSSYQILFNIFASLNVFFGFFLAEKFLIQIFAEKQKFAEKVLDKLAKARKRNFNTTMNESSSSSSSFPVNTGNLINNISGVTKGVRKGVLGVAKAAFAKESNSSMTKDLQHGDPYKFAKKTFEALQRGNVSYLTLEDFIPYFKTKEEAAEAFLVFDKDGNGDIDKIEMKNCIIGIYQEHEAIELSVHQSSQAISKLDSLFKVFVYVAVLFIVLGIFNINTSSFLTVAISLWAGLLFALGGTVKNLVEAIIFLFLTHPYDVGDRIDIEGSQFVVKEFGLLTTIFTDTDGKEIYAPNPKLAGMLIHNIRRSGPIGEDIDTTKDQLEKLTDFLVNYLETEESREFFPVLKHNVNEFISSKSMIVSYFLNHKHNWQDNGRRGGIEVLEVKNVPKPIPTQSQLLVRNEVVGINFIDTYHRSGLYKVPLPYIPGREGSGIVEKVGEDVKNFQVGDKVAYLGENTNAEYALANPDYTIKLSELEKFENGAGILLQGLTAMSLTTLAYEVKAGDIVLVHASAGGTGSMIVQVCKNLGAVVIGTTSSIEKVKSSMENGCDYVINYNEEDVLAKVKEITGGKGVHCVFDGIGKSTFDLSRQCLRRLGTLLSFGNASGKVVDIDIMKLVPNAIKLMRPSLFQFITSKEDFQFLTIPLLEMMSKQKLHLNIHKVYPLENVKDAHFDLESGKTQGKLLLKI
;
A
#
# COMPACT_ATOMS: atom_id res chain seq x y z
N MET A 1 -13.29 28.90 6.59
CA MET A 1 -13.71 29.47 7.90
C MET A 1 -13.09 30.86 8.16
N GLU A 2 -11.80 31.09 7.84
CA GLU A 2 -11.20 32.44 7.84
C GLU A 2 -11.82 33.37 6.78
N LEU A 3 -12.09 32.88 5.57
CA LEU A 3 -12.80 33.65 4.52
C LEU A 3 -14.24 34.04 4.92
N LYS A 4 -14.93 33.17 5.68
CA LYS A 4 -16.27 33.43 6.22
C LYS A 4 -16.25 34.42 7.40
N LYS A 5 -15.21 34.34 8.25
CA LYS A 5 -14.93 35.36 9.28
C LYS A 5 -14.53 36.71 8.68
N LEU A 6 -13.86 36.71 7.52
CA LEU A 6 -13.52 37.92 6.77
C LEU A 6 -14.78 38.55 6.17
N SER A 7 -15.69 37.79 5.54
CA SER A 7 -16.98 38.34 5.06
C SER A 7 -17.83 38.93 6.19
N ASP A 8 -17.82 38.29 7.36
CA ASP A 8 -18.60 38.73 8.53
C ASP A 8 -17.96 39.95 9.25
N ASN A 9 -16.66 40.21 9.07
CA ASN A 9 -15.92 41.30 9.73
C ASN A 9 -15.68 42.55 8.86
N PHE A 10 -16.20 42.62 7.63
CA PHE A 10 -16.10 43.83 6.81
C PHE A 10 -17.14 44.89 7.24
N ASP A 11 -16.81 45.62 8.30
CA ASP A 11 -17.51 46.83 8.70
C ASP A 11 -17.18 47.97 7.72
N SER A 12 -18.19 48.40 6.96
CA SER A 12 -18.13 49.48 5.96
C SER A 12 -17.72 50.87 6.52
N SER A 13 -17.54 51.01 7.83
CA SER A 13 -17.36 52.31 8.50
C SER A 13 -15.91 52.74 8.76
N LYS A 14 -14.89 51.95 8.38
CA LYS A 14 -13.48 52.29 8.62
C LYS A 14 -12.60 52.12 7.38
N LEU A 15 -12.64 53.08 6.46
CA LEU A 15 -11.53 53.37 5.54
C LEU A 15 -11.67 54.83 5.09
N THR A 16 -10.85 55.71 5.67
CA THR A 16 -10.73 57.11 5.25
C THR A 16 -9.86 57.22 3.99
N ILE A 17 -10.33 58.05 3.07
CA ILE A 17 -9.76 58.39 1.77
C ILE A 17 -8.45 59.15 2.00
N GLU A 18 -7.29 58.51 1.85
CA GLU A 18 -6.02 59.24 1.65
C GLU A 18 -4.84 58.44 1.04
N GLU A 19 -5.01 57.20 0.55
CA GLU A 19 -3.92 56.47 -0.13
C GLU A 19 -4.29 55.92 -1.53
N VAL A 20 -5.26 56.57 -2.20
CA VAL A 20 -5.57 56.32 -3.61
C VAL A 20 -5.34 57.62 -4.38
N GLU A 21 -4.12 57.82 -4.88
CA GLU A 21 -3.83 58.53 -6.14
C GLU A 21 -2.30 58.65 -6.35
N MET A 22 -1.72 57.76 -7.16
CA MET A 22 -0.72 58.15 -8.18
C MET A 22 -0.68 57.11 -9.32
N ILE A 23 -1.58 57.34 -10.28
CA ILE A 23 -1.33 57.41 -11.73
C ILE A 23 -0.70 56.19 -12.43
N SER A 24 -1.62 55.40 -13.01
CA SER A 24 -1.68 54.92 -14.42
C SER A 24 -0.41 54.56 -15.20
N THR A 25 -0.48 53.37 -15.81
CA THR A 25 0.39 52.74 -16.83
C THR A 25 0.75 53.65 -18.04
N PRO A 26 1.84 53.35 -18.80
CA PRO A 26 1.69 52.44 -19.95
C PRO A 26 2.87 51.49 -20.25
N THR A 27 2.51 50.42 -20.95
CA THR A 27 3.23 49.42 -21.77
C THR A 27 4.63 49.77 -22.29
N VAL A 28 5.62 48.86 -22.14
CA VAL A 28 6.77 48.72 -23.05
C VAL A 28 7.22 47.25 -23.13
N THR A 29 7.37 46.76 -24.37
CA THR A 29 7.96 45.46 -24.74
C THR A 29 9.36 45.67 -25.33
N ILE A 30 10.20 44.63 -25.23
CA ILE A 30 11.39 44.28 -26.06
C ILE A 30 12.77 44.84 -25.64
N GLU A 31 13.60 43.86 -25.24
CA GLU A 31 15.02 43.60 -25.52
C GLU A 31 16.15 44.62 -25.27
N GLN A 32 17.30 44.00 -24.94
CA GLN A 32 18.70 44.44 -25.03
C GLN A 32 19.30 45.17 -23.83
N GLN A 33 20.09 44.41 -23.06
CA GLN A 33 21.54 44.58 -22.82
C GLN A 33 21.97 43.40 -21.90
N ARG A 34 23.08 42.68 -22.01
CA ARG A 34 24.33 42.67 -22.80
C ARG A 34 24.93 41.27 -22.54
N LYS A 35 25.34 40.51 -23.56
CA LYS A 35 26.71 40.49 -24.15
C LYS A 35 27.85 40.37 -23.12
N HIS A 36 28.43 39.17 -23.04
CA HIS A 36 29.87 38.83 -23.20
C HIS A 36 29.93 37.29 -23.11
N SER A 37 30.66 36.52 -23.91
CA SER A 37 31.70 36.75 -24.91
C SER A 37 31.89 35.43 -25.69
N THR A 38 31.90 35.51 -27.00
CA THR A 38 32.31 34.45 -27.95
C THR A 38 33.84 34.34 -27.97
N ILE A 39 34.42 33.14 -27.85
CA ILE A 39 35.62 32.69 -28.61
C ILE A 39 35.50 31.17 -28.84
N ALA A 40 35.97 30.73 -30.01
CA ALA A 40 35.67 29.47 -30.68
C ALA A 40 36.88 28.51 -30.77
N ILE A 41 36.59 27.30 -31.27
CA ILE A 41 37.51 26.31 -31.92
C ILE A 41 38.41 25.56 -30.91
N THR A 42 38.44 24.23 -30.83
CA THR A 42 38.95 23.27 -31.84
C THR A 42 38.65 21.82 -31.41
N GLU A 43 38.45 20.93 -32.40
CA GLU A 43 38.54 19.46 -32.29
C GLU A 43 39.91 18.99 -31.76
N VAL A 44 39.98 17.75 -31.25
CA VAL A 44 41.02 16.72 -31.57
C VAL A 44 40.83 15.46 -30.70
N GLU A 45 40.56 14.36 -31.41
CA GLU A 45 41.02 12.97 -31.29
C GLU A 45 40.79 12.07 -30.04
N ASP A 46 40.22 10.90 -30.41
CA ASP A 46 40.35 9.55 -29.88
C ASP A 46 41.54 9.25 -28.94
N VAL A 47 41.22 8.62 -27.81
CA VAL A 47 42.13 7.67 -27.15
C VAL A 47 41.38 6.38 -26.85
N THR A 48 41.70 5.37 -27.65
CA THR A 48 41.41 3.95 -27.43
C THR A 48 42.31 3.43 -26.32
N ILE A 49 41.77 2.76 -25.29
CA ILE A 49 42.56 1.86 -24.43
C ILE A 49 41.93 0.48 -24.45
N ASN A 50 42.71 -0.44 -25.02
CA ASN A 50 42.48 -1.88 -25.13
C ASN A 50 42.32 -2.56 -23.77
N THR A 51 41.21 -3.26 -23.58
CA THR A 51 41.08 -4.34 -22.59
C THR A 51 41.71 -5.60 -23.16
N THR A 52 42.84 -6.03 -22.59
CA THR A 52 43.47 -7.31 -22.92
C THR A 52 43.00 -8.38 -21.94
N ILE A 53 42.63 -9.50 -22.55
CA ILE A 53 42.15 -10.76 -22.01
C ILE A 53 43.19 -11.42 -21.08
N ILE A 54 42.74 -11.95 -19.94
CA ILE A 54 43.32 -13.17 -19.36
C ILE A 54 42.14 -14.10 -18.99
N ASN A 55 42.00 -15.15 -19.80
CA ASN A 55 41.29 -16.38 -19.47
C ASN A 55 42.25 -17.24 -18.65
N GLU A 56 41.81 -17.73 -17.48
CA GLU A 56 42.22 -19.06 -17.02
C GLU A 56 41.00 -19.83 -16.50
N ASN A 57 40.73 -20.94 -17.18
CA ASN A 57 39.84 -22.02 -16.79
C ASN A 57 40.54 -22.90 -15.74
N VAL A 58 39.88 -23.22 -14.62
CA VAL A 58 39.86 -24.60 -14.08
C VAL A 58 38.50 -24.85 -13.38
N ASP A 59 37.88 -25.95 -13.81
CA ASP A 59 36.58 -26.55 -13.50
C ASP A 59 36.67 -27.47 -12.25
N PRO A 60 35.72 -28.39 -11.95
CA PRO A 60 34.35 -28.25 -11.46
C PRO A 60 34.20 -28.80 -10.02
N GLY A 61 33.27 -28.25 -9.24
CA GLY A 61 32.87 -28.85 -7.97
C GLY A 61 31.53 -28.32 -7.47
N ASP A 62 30.50 -29.15 -7.55
CA ASP A 62 29.16 -29.02 -6.95
C ASP A 62 28.19 -28.03 -7.59
N LYS A 63 27.59 -28.50 -8.69
CA LYS A 63 26.30 -28.01 -9.21
C LYS A 63 25.15 -28.57 -8.37
N GLU A 64 24.58 -27.75 -7.49
CA GLU A 64 23.11 -27.67 -7.30
C GLU A 64 22.71 -26.19 -7.24
N SER A 65 22.14 -25.74 -8.35
CA SER A 65 21.74 -24.37 -8.65
C SER A 65 20.32 -24.05 -8.13
N GLU A 66 20.23 -22.86 -7.53
CA GLU A 66 19.22 -21.82 -7.77
C GLU A 66 17.76 -22.10 -7.38
N PHE A 67 17.36 -21.47 -6.27
CA PHE A 67 15.96 -21.10 -6.01
C PHE A 67 15.77 -19.62 -6.36
N ASP A 68 15.16 -19.39 -7.52
CA ASP A 68 14.82 -18.11 -8.13
C ASP A 68 13.60 -17.44 -7.45
N TRP A 69 13.76 -16.16 -7.09
CA TRP A 69 12.74 -15.32 -6.48
C TRP A 69 11.89 -14.61 -7.55
N GLY A 70 10.91 -15.32 -8.10
CA GLY A 70 9.97 -14.72 -9.03
C GLY A 70 8.69 -15.52 -9.22
N LYS A 71 7.70 -15.34 -8.33
CA LYS A 71 6.27 -15.26 -8.71
C LYS A 71 5.37 -14.97 -7.52
N ASN A 72 4.70 -13.82 -7.61
CA ASN A 72 3.45 -13.52 -6.94
C ASN A 72 2.31 -14.40 -7.50
N ASP A 73 1.28 -14.47 -6.66
CA ASP A 73 -0.13 -14.76 -6.91
C ASP A 73 -0.70 -16.16 -6.70
N THR A 74 -1.84 -16.10 -6.01
CA THR A 74 -2.97 -17.03 -5.96
C THR A 74 -2.92 -18.16 -4.94
N LEU A 75 -3.84 -18.04 -3.97
CA LEU A 75 -4.51 -19.11 -3.22
C LEU A 75 -3.61 -20.17 -2.59
N SER A 76 -3.67 -20.23 -1.26
CA SER A 76 -3.09 -21.25 -0.38
C SER A 76 -3.37 -22.70 -0.82
N LEU A 77 -2.60 -23.19 -1.79
CA LEU A 77 -2.39 -24.62 -2.01
C LEU A 77 -1.26 -25.03 -1.09
N LYS A 78 -1.62 -25.61 0.07
CA LYS A 78 -0.72 -26.42 0.91
C LYS A 78 0.23 -27.19 0.00
N LYS A 79 1.55 -26.92 0.06
CA LYS A 79 2.59 -27.73 -0.58
C LYS A 79 2.48 -29.15 -0.02
N ARG A 80 1.68 -30.00 -0.66
CA ARG A 80 1.73 -31.45 -0.46
C ARG A 80 3.13 -31.89 -0.92
N LYS A 81 3.79 -32.72 -0.10
CA LYS A 81 5.07 -33.37 -0.44
C LYS A 81 5.00 -33.86 -1.89
N ARG A 82 5.89 -33.32 -2.74
CA ARG A 82 5.96 -33.63 -4.16
C ARG A 82 6.44 -35.08 -4.30
N GLY A 83 5.61 -35.96 -4.86
CA GLY A 83 5.98 -37.34 -5.17
C GLY A 83 6.96 -37.44 -6.35
N CYS A 84 7.61 -38.59 -6.54
CA CYS A 84 8.62 -38.83 -7.58
C CYS A 84 8.23 -38.43 -9.01
N PHE A 85 6.95 -38.38 -9.35
CA PHE A 85 6.46 -38.05 -10.70
C PHE A 85 6.25 -36.55 -10.96
N SER A 86 6.41 -35.70 -9.94
CA SER A 86 6.04 -34.27 -10.03
C SER A 86 6.95 -33.40 -10.91
N ASN A 87 8.15 -33.88 -11.26
CA ASN A 87 9.11 -33.17 -12.12
C ASN A 87 8.94 -33.46 -13.62
N LEU A 88 8.05 -34.39 -14.00
CA LEU A 88 7.84 -34.74 -15.41
C LEU A 88 6.92 -33.72 -16.12
N PRO A 89 7.03 -33.56 -17.46
CA PRO A 89 6.07 -32.78 -18.23
C PRO A 89 4.62 -33.25 -17.99
N VAL A 90 3.66 -32.33 -17.95
CA VAL A 90 2.25 -32.63 -17.63
C VAL A 90 1.64 -33.71 -18.54
N PHE A 91 2.06 -33.74 -19.81
CA PHE A 91 1.71 -34.81 -20.74
C PHE A 91 2.15 -36.19 -20.22
N LEU A 92 3.43 -36.32 -19.87
CA LEU A 92 4.01 -37.58 -19.42
C LEU A 92 3.44 -38.02 -18.07
N GLN A 93 3.15 -37.07 -17.17
CA GLN A 93 2.45 -37.36 -15.91
C GLN A 93 1.08 -37.98 -16.16
N ASN A 94 0.24 -37.35 -16.98
CA ASN A 94 -1.11 -37.86 -17.28
C ASN A 94 -1.06 -39.20 -18.03
N LEU A 95 -0.08 -39.40 -18.91
CA LEU A 95 0.12 -40.66 -19.63
C LEU A 95 0.54 -41.80 -18.68
N LEU A 96 1.47 -41.55 -17.76
CA LEU A 96 1.88 -42.53 -16.76
C LEU A 96 0.73 -42.86 -15.81
N TYR A 97 -0.03 -41.86 -15.34
CA TYR A 97 -1.20 -42.12 -14.49
C TYR A 97 -2.28 -42.94 -15.22
N ALA A 98 -2.54 -42.65 -16.50
CA ALA A 98 -3.44 -43.44 -17.31
C ALA A 98 -2.96 -44.90 -17.45
N PHE A 99 -1.67 -45.09 -17.76
CA PHE A 99 -1.07 -46.41 -17.96
C PHE A 99 -1.05 -47.26 -16.68
N PHE A 100 -0.59 -46.70 -15.55
CA PHE A 100 -0.51 -47.46 -14.30
C PHE A 100 -1.89 -47.84 -13.77
N GLY A 101 -2.86 -46.93 -13.81
CA GLY A 101 -4.21 -47.26 -13.31
C GLY A 101 -4.98 -48.20 -14.23
N SER A 102 -4.86 -48.06 -15.56
CA SER A 102 -5.46 -49.03 -16.49
C SER A 102 -4.85 -50.42 -16.36
N SER A 103 -3.52 -50.50 -16.17
CA SER A 103 -2.82 -51.76 -15.89
C SER A 103 -3.25 -52.37 -14.57
N PHE A 104 -3.46 -51.57 -13.53
CA PHE A 104 -3.98 -52.02 -12.24
C PHE A 104 -5.38 -52.65 -12.38
N PHE A 105 -6.34 -51.97 -13.01
CA PHE A 105 -7.68 -52.52 -13.22
C PHE A 105 -7.66 -53.78 -14.09
N MET A 106 -6.91 -53.77 -15.20
CA MET A 106 -6.79 -54.94 -16.09
C MET A 106 -6.15 -56.15 -15.40
N SER A 107 -5.13 -55.93 -14.56
CA SER A 107 -4.47 -57.02 -13.83
C SER A 107 -5.45 -57.78 -12.93
N PHE A 108 -6.36 -57.06 -12.25
CA PHE A 108 -7.39 -57.66 -11.40
C PHE A 108 -8.38 -58.52 -12.21
N GLY A 109 -8.82 -58.02 -13.37
CA GLY A 109 -9.69 -58.75 -14.28
C GLY A 109 -9.05 -59.99 -14.88
N LEU A 110 -7.79 -59.88 -15.31
CA LEU A 110 -7.04 -60.99 -15.89
C LEU A 110 -6.74 -62.06 -14.85
N ILE A 111 -6.34 -61.70 -13.63
CA ILE A 111 -6.16 -62.65 -12.52
C ILE A 111 -7.48 -63.38 -12.25
N SER A 112 -8.60 -62.65 -12.15
CA SER A 112 -9.92 -63.27 -11.98
C SER A 112 -10.26 -64.23 -13.13
N TYR A 113 -9.98 -63.86 -14.37
CA TYR A 113 -10.24 -64.69 -15.55
C TYR A 113 -9.37 -65.96 -15.59
N PHE A 114 -8.06 -65.85 -15.34
CA PHE A 114 -7.13 -66.98 -15.46
C PHE A 114 -7.29 -68.02 -14.36
N PHE A 115 -7.63 -67.60 -13.14
CA PHE A 115 -7.72 -68.49 -11.99
C PHE A 115 -9.11 -69.09 -11.76
N PHE A 116 -10.18 -68.44 -12.23
CA PHE A 116 -11.55 -68.80 -11.82
C PHE A 116 -12.51 -69.12 -12.98
N VAL A 117 -12.06 -69.05 -14.24
CA VAL A 117 -12.89 -69.40 -15.41
C VAL A 117 -12.49 -70.77 -15.95
N GLU A 118 -13.36 -71.77 -15.71
CA GLU A 118 -13.08 -73.18 -16.02
C GLU A 118 -13.16 -73.53 -17.52
N ASN A 119 -13.94 -72.81 -18.32
CA ASN A 119 -14.17 -73.16 -19.73
C ASN A 119 -13.69 -72.05 -20.69
N LYS A 120 -12.49 -72.23 -21.25
CA LYS A 120 -11.80 -71.23 -22.09
C LYS A 120 -12.18 -71.27 -23.58
N ASN A 121 -13.02 -72.22 -23.99
CA ASN A 121 -13.35 -72.48 -25.41
C ASN A 121 -14.67 -71.84 -25.90
N VAL A 122 -15.34 -71.05 -25.05
CA VAL A 122 -16.53 -70.28 -25.44
C VAL A 122 -16.10 -68.87 -25.82
N GLY A 123 -16.55 -68.39 -26.98
CA GLY A 123 -16.21 -67.04 -27.46
C GLY A 123 -16.51 -65.97 -26.40
N PHE A 124 -15.61 -64.99 -26.28
CA PHE A 124 -15.59 -63.95 -25.25
C PHE A 124 -16.94 -63.24 -25.01
N LEU A 125 -17.77 -63.11 -26.05
CA LEU A 125 -19.10 -62.46 -26.00
C LEU A 125 -20.28 -63.41 -25.71
N SER A 126 -20.04 -64.72 -25.62
CA SER A 126 -21.05 -65.77 -25.42
C SER A 126 -21.02 -66.39 -24.01
N MET A 127 -20.20 -65.87 -23.11
CA MET A 127 -20.13 -66.33 -21.72
C MET A 127 -21.37 -65.86 -20.93
N LYS A 128 -22.42 -66.67 -20.86
CA LYS A 128 -23.39 -66.63 -19.75
C LYS A 128 -22.83 -67.47 -18.62
N SER A 129 -22.28 -66.85 -17.57
CA SER A 129 -21.70 -67.63 -16.47
C SER A 129 -22.77 -68.04 -15.46
N ASN A 130 -23.20 -69.30 -15.52
CA ASN A 130 -23.82 -69.97 -14.37
C ASN A 130 -22.76 -70.68 -13.49
N THR A 131 -21.46 -70.53 -13.76
CA THR A 131 -20.42 -71.37 -13.14
C THR A 131 -19.10 -70.63 -12.84
N THR A 132 -19.13 -69.43 -12.26
CA THR A 132 -17.89 -68.81 -11.73
C THR A 132 -18.13 -68.14 -10.39
N PHE A 133 -17.31 -68.48 -9.39
CA PHE A 133 -17.33 -67.96 -8.01
C PHE A 133 -17.13 -66.43 -7.92
N PHE A 134 -16.74 -65.77 -9.02
CA PHE A 134 -16.58 -64.33 -9.17
C PHE A 134 -17.29 -63.81 -10.43
N ALA A 135 -18.61 -63.89 -10.46
CA ALA A 135 -19.45 -63.16 -11.42
C ALA A 135 -20.36 -62.20 -10.66
N ILE A 136 -20.48 -60.97 -11.15
CA ILE A 136 -21.47 -60.00 -10.66
C ILE A 136 -22.64 -60.10 -11.63
N ASP A 137 -23.82 -60.50 -11.15
CA ASP A 137 -25.05 -60.65 -11.93
C ASP A 137 -24.88 -61.45 -13.25
N GLY A 138 -24.04 -62.50 -13.23
CA GLY A 138 -23.84 -63.41 -14.37
C GLY A 138 -22.85 -62.93 -15.45
N LEU A 139 -22.18 -61.79 -15.23
CA LEU A 139 -21.07 -61.31 -16.06
C LEU A 139 -19.72 -61.53 -15.34
N PRO A 140 -18.67 -61.98 -16.06
CA PRO A 140 -17.33 -62.07 -15.51
C PRO A 140 -16.81 -60.71 -15.02
N VAL A 141 -16.10 -60.69 -13.89
CA VAL A 141 -15.43 -59.49 -13.33
C VAL A 141 -14.49 -58.82 -14.35
N LEU A 142 -13.98 -59.58 -15.32
CA LEU A 142 -13.19 -59.05 -16.43
C LEU A 142 -13.90 -57.93 -17.20
N PHE A 143 -15.22 -58.00 -17.44
CA PHE A 143 -15.96 -56.94 -18.13
C PHE A 143 -15.95 -55.62 -17.36
N TYR A 144 -16.12 -55.69 -16.04
CA TYR A 144 -16.04 -54.52 -15.16
C TYR A 144 -14.63 -53.95 -15.10
N SER A 145 -13.61 -54.80 -15.10
CA SER A 145 -12.20 -54.38 -15.08
C SER A 145 -11.77 -53.66 -16.36
N VAL A 146 -12.21 -54.14 -17.54
CA VAL A 146 -11.96 -53.51 -18.84
C VAL A 146 -12.63 -52.16 -18.90
N TRP A 147 -13.90 -52.09 -18.46
CA TRP A 147 -14.63 -50.83 -18.38
C TRP A 147 -13.97 -49.83 -17.42
N LEU A 148 -13.54 -50.25 -16.23
CA LEU A 148 -12.82 -49.37 -15.28
C LEU A 148 -11.47 -48.89 -15.84
N ALA A 149 -10.75 -49.74 -16.57
CA ALA A 149 -9.49 -49.36 -17.22
C ALA A 149 -9.70 -48.31 -18.33
N ILE A 150 -10.76 -48.46 -19.13
CA ILE A 150 -11.18 -47.47 -20.14
C ILE A 150 -11.60 -46.17 -19.46
N SER A 151 -12.48 -46.25 -18.45
CA SER A 151 -12.97 -45.13 -17.65
C SER A 151 -11.83 -44.29 -17.07
N TRP A 152 -10.83 -44.96 -16.51
CA TRP A 152 -9.63 -44.35 -15.94
C TRP A 152 -8.79 -43.63 -16.99
N SER A 153 -8.55 -44.28 -18.13
CA SER A 153 -7.76 -43.72 -19.22
C SER A 153 -8.44 -42.49 -19.84
N VAL A 154 -9.77 -42.55 -20.01
CA VAL A 154 -10.59 -41.44 -20.51
C VAL A 154 -10.50 -40.22 -19.58
N PHE A 155 -10.50 -40.41 -18.25
CA PHE A 155 -10.35 -39.31 -17.30
C PHE A 155 -9.08 -38.48 -17.53
N PHE A 156 -7.93 -39.17 -17.62
CA PHE A 156 -6.63 -38.50 -17.81
C PHE A 156 -6.48 -37.93 -19.22
N GLY A 157 -7.08 -38.56 -20.23
CA GLY A 157 -7.18 -38.00 -21.57
C GLY A 157 -7.93 -36.66 -21.60
N ILE A 158 -9.14 -36.61 -21.03
CA ILE A 158 -9.95 -35.39 -20.94
C ILE A 158 -9.22 -34.31 -20.12
N ARG A 159 -8.62 -34.68 -18.99
CA ARG A 159 -7.82 -33.77 -18.15
C ARG A 159 -6.67 -33.15 -18.93
N TYR A 160 -5.97 -33.93 -19.75
CA TYR A 160 -4.90 -33.45 -20.61
C TYR A 160 -5.41 -32.44 -21.64
N VAL A 161 -6.51 -32.77 -22.34
CA VAL A 161 -7.14 -31.87 -23.32
C VAL A 161 -7.43 -30.50 -22.69
N PHE A 162 -8.10 -30.44 -21.54
CA PHE A 162 -8.39 -29.16 -20.87
C PHE A 162 -7.17 -28.46 -20.28
N THR A 163 -6.05 -29.16 -20.11
CA THR A 163 -4.81 -28.53 -19.66
C THR A 163 -4.08 -27.83 -20.81
N VAL A 164 -4.17 -28.38 -22.03
CA VAL A 164 -3.51 -27.84 -23.23
C VAL A 164 -4.40 -26.89 -24.02
N LEU A 165 -5.73 -27.03 -23.90
CA LEU A 165 -6.73 -26.22 -24.59
C LEU A 165 -6.47 -24.69 -24.51
N PRO A 166 -6.13 -24.11 -23.35
CA PRO A 166 -5.81 -22.68 -23.28
C PRO A 166 -4.62 -22.27 -24.16
N SER A 167 -3.55 -23.06 -24.17
CA SER A 167 -2.35 -22.78 -24.99
C SER A 167 -2.64 -22.89 -26.49
N ILE A 168 -3.49 -23.84 -26.88
CA ILE A 168 -3.94 -23.99 -28.28
C ILE A 168 -4.76 -22.77 -28.71
N LEU A 169 -5.68 -22.29 -27.86
CA LEU A 169 -6.52 -21.14 -28.16
C LEU A 169 -5.73 -19.84 -28.32
N VAL A 170 -4.69 -19.63 -27.51
CA VAL A 170 -3.74 -18.51 -27.71
C VAL A 170 -3.09 -18.59 -29.09
N HIS A 171 -2.58 -19.78 -29.45
CA HIS A 171 -1.86 -19.97 -30.70
C HIS A 171 -2.77 -19.77 -31.92
N ILE A 172 -3.99 -20.31 -31.88
CA ILE A 172 -5.01 -20.13 -32.91
C ILE A 172 -5.42 -18.66 -33.03
N SER A 173 -5.68 -17.98 -31.91
CA SER A 173 -6.07 -16.57 -31.95
C SER A 173 -4.97 -15.68 -32.55
N ASN A 174 -3.72 -15.89 -32.13
CA ASN A 174 -2.57 -15.18 -32.69
C ASN A 174 -2.40 -15.43 -34.20
N SER A 175 -2.71 -16.65 -34.66
CA SER A 175 -2.63 -17.00 -36.08
C SER A 175 -3.76 -16.41 -36.92
N ILE A 176 -4.95 -16.20 -36.36
CA ILE A 176 -6.16 -15.74 -37.08
C ILE A 176 -6.29 -14.21 -37.05
N PHE A 177 -6.07 -13.59 -35.89
CA PHE A 177 -6.37 -12.17 -35.67
C PHE A 177 -5.12 -11.28 -35.58
N GLY A 178 -3.92 -11.86 -35.57
CA GLY A 178 -2.65 -11.13 -35.43
C GLY A 178 -2.31 -10.15 -36.56
N LYS A 179 -3.15 -10.02 -37.59
CA LYS A 179 -3.00 -9.04 -38.68
C LYS A 179 -4.07 -7.93 -38.71
N ALA A 180 -5.12 -7.99 -37.88
CA ALA A 180 -6.29 -7.11 -38.03
C ALA A 180 -6.68 -6.30 -36.78
N LEU A 181 -6.12 -6.59 -35.60
CA LEU A 181 -6.43 -5.93 -34.33
C LEU A 181 -5.15 -5.57 -33.57
N ASP A 182 -5.20 -4.47 -32.82
CA ASP A 182 -4.12 -4.04 -31.94
C ASP A 182 -3.78 -5.16 -30.94
N GLN A 183 -2.49 -5.52 -30.81
CA GLN A 183 -2.06 -6.74 -30.10
C GLN A 183 -2.52 -6.76 -28.63
N ASP A 184 -2.62 -5.59 -28.00
CA ASP A 184 -3.03 -5.43 -26.61
C ASP A 184 -4.55 -5.63 -26.40
N GLU A 185 -5.38 -5.32 -27.40
CA GLU A 185 -6.84 -5.42 -27.30
C GLU A 185 -7.30 -6.87 -27.52
N LEU A 186 -6.70 -7.55 -28.50
CA LEU A 186 -6.90 -8.98 -28.76
C LEU A 186 -6.37 -9.86 -27.61
N ALA A 187 -5.21 -9.52 -27.05
CA ALA A 187 -4.65 -10.23 -25.89
C ALA A 187 -5.58 -10.13 -24.68
N SER A 188 -6.22 -8.97 -24.47
CA SER A 188 -7.24 -8.80 -23.44
C SER A 188 -8.45 -9.70 -23.68
N GLU A 189 -9.04 -9.72 -24.88
CA GLU A 189 -10.25 -10.50 -25.17
C GLU A 189 -10.03 -12.02 -25.05
N VAL A 190 -8.91 -12.51 -25.57
CA VAL A 190 -8.56 -13.94 -25.57
C VAL A 190 -8.16 -14.41 -24.17
N SER A 191 -7.52 -13.54 -23.38
CA SER A 191 -7.21 -13.83 -21.97
C SER A 191 -8.45 -14.10 -21.14
N HIS A 192 -9.57 -13.41 -21.40
CA HIS A 192 -10.83 -13.63 -20.66
C HIS A 192 -11.35 -15.05 -20.84
N TYR A 193 -11.35 -15.57 -22.07
CA TYR A 193 -11.79 -16.93 -22.36
C TYR A 193 -10.87 -17.98 -21.74
N ILE A 194 -9.56 -17.73 -21.76
CA ILE A 194 -8.55 -18.60 -21.18
C ILE A 194 -8.70 -18.73 -19.66
N ASP A 195 -8.96 -17.62 -18.97
CA ASP A 195 -9.19 -17.63 -17.52
C ASP A 195 -10.47 -18.41 -17.18
N TYR A 196 -11.52 -18.24 -17.99
CA TYR A 196 -12.78 -18.99 -17.86
C TYR A 196 -12.55 -20.50 -17.92
N VAL A 197 -11.85 -20.97 -18.95
CA VAL A 197 -11.49 -22.38 -19.12
C VAL A 197 -10.60 -22.86 -17.97
N ARG A 198 -9.66 -22.04 -17.50
CA ARG A 198 -8.74 -22.41 -16.41
C ARG A 198 -9.45 -22.63 -15.07
N HIS A 199 -10.45 -21.82 -14.75
CA HIS A 199 -11.25 -21.97 -13.52
C HIS A 199 -12.26 -23.13 -13.61
N LEU A 200 -12.86 -23.35 -14.78
CA LEU A 200 -13.86 -24.41 -14.97
C LEU A 200 -13.28 -25.79 -15.31
N LYS A 201 -12.00 -25.88 -15.73
CA LYS A 201 -11.38 -27.12 -16.24
C LYS A 201 -11.63 -28.35 -15.38
N LYS A 202 -11.60 -28.20 -14.06
CA LYS A 202 -11.74 -29.30 -13.11
C LYS A 202 -13.14 -29.90 -13.21
N TRP A 203 -14.17 -29.07 -13.16
CA TRP A 203 -15.58 -29.49 -13.22
C TRP A 203 -15.98 -29.95 -14.61
N LEU A 204 -15.45 -29.28 -15.65
CA LEU A 204 -15.66 -29.69 -17.02
C LEU A 204 -15.03 -31.06 -17.32
N THR A 205 -13.84 -31.33 -16.76
CA THR A 205 -13.22 -32.66 -16.83
C THR A 205 -14.09 -33.72 -16.15
N TYR A 206 -14.60 -33.46 -14.95
CA TYR A 206 -15.44 -34.43 -14.24
C TYR A 206 -16.78 -34.68 -14.93
N LEU A 207 -17.45 -33.64 -15.43
CA LEU A 207 -18.73 -33.77 -16.13
C LEU A 207 -18.57 -34.55 -17.44
N ILE A 208 -17.59 -34.20 -18.27
CA ILE A 208 -17.38 -34.90 -19.54
C ILE A 208 -16.96 -36.35 -19.27
N TRP A 209 -16.12 -36.57 -18.26
CA TRP A 209 -15.76 -37.93 -17.83
C TRP A 209 -16.98 -38.75 -17.38
N SER A 210 -17.87 -38.20 -16.56
CA SER A 210 -19.05 -38.92 -16.08
C SER A 210 -20.06 -39.19 -17.20
N VAL A 211 -20.22 -38.26 -18.15
CA VAL A 211 -21.09 -38.45 -19.33
C VAL A 211 -20.55 -39.54 -20.25
N VAL A 212 -19.25 -39.48 -20.60
CA VAL A 212 -18.62 -40.51 -21.44
C VAL A 212 -18.71 -41.88 -20.77
N ASN A 213 -18.50 -41.95 -19.46
CA ASN A 213 -18.65 -43.20 -18.71
C ASN A 213 -20.06 -43.75 -18.73
N LEU A 214 -21.08 -42.89 -18.58
CA LEU A 214 -22.48 -43.31 -18.68
C LEU A 214 -22.78 -43.86 -20.08
N ILE A 215 -22.33 -43.18 -21.14
CA ILE A 215 -22.55 -43.62 -22.53
C ILE A 215 -21.88 -44.97 -22.79
N VAL A 216 -20.61 -45.12 -22.38
CA VAL A 216 -19.86 -46.38 -22.54
C VAL A 216 -20.49 -47.49 -21.71
N PHE A 217 -20.92 -47.19 -20.47
CA PHE A 217 -21.60 -48.13 -19.59
C PHE A 217 -22.91 -48.62 -20.22
N VAL A 218 -23.77 -47.71 -20.68
CA VAL A 218 -25.03 -48.06 -21.36
C VAL A 218 -24.75 -48.87 -22.62
N SER A 219 -23.76 -48.48 -23.43
CA SER A 219 -23.44 -49.17 -24.68
C SER A 219 -22.97 -50.61 -24.48
N ILE A 220 -22.21 -50.87 -23.41
CA ILE A 220 -21.70 -52.21 -23.08
C ILE A 220 -22.75 -53.03 -22.34
N PHE A 221 -23.38 -52.47 -21.31
CA PHE A 221 -24.16 -53.23 -20.34
C PHE A 221 -25.67 -53.27 -20.62
N SER A 222 -26.23 -52.39 -21.46
CA SER A 222 -27.67 -52.41 -21.79
C SER A 222 -28.16 -53.71 -22.45
N ARG A 223 -27.24 -54.46 -23.07
CA ARG A 223 -27.53 -55.74 -23.73
C ARG A 223 -27.61 -56.92 -22.76
N PHE A 224 -27.18 -56.72 -21.52
CA PHE A 224 -27.14 -57.75 -20.50
C PHE A 224 -28.22 -57.43 -19.45
N VAL A 225 -29.23 -58.30 -19.32
CA VAL A 225 -30.35 -58.13 -18.39
C VAL A 225 -29.84 -58.32 -16.95
N MET A 226 -29.26 -57.28 -16.35
CA MET A 226 -28.68 -57.32 -15.00
C MET A 226 -29.58 -56.63 -13.97
N SER A 227 -29.77 -57.21 -12.79
CA SER A 227 -30.42 -56.55 -11.65
C SER A 227 -29.69 -55.27 -11.20
N SER A 228 -28.36 -55.25 -11.32
CA SER A 228 -27.50 -54.13 -10.92
C SER A 228 -27.42 -53.02 -11.97
N TYR A 229 -27.93 -53.23 -13.19
CA TYR A 229 -27.87 -52.23 -14.27
C TYR A 229 -28.53 -50.92 -13.84
N GLN A 230 -29.72 -51.00 -13.24
CA GLN A 230 -30.48 -49.82 -12.83
C GLN A 230 -29.77 -49.03 -11.71
N ILE A 231 -29.14 -49.73 -10.76
CA ILE A 231 -28.42 -49.10 -9.65
C ILE A 231 -27.18 -48.37 -10.17
N LEU A 232 -26.39 -49.01 -11.03
CA LEU A 232 -25.19 -48.40 -11.62
C LEU A 232 -25.56 -47.23 -12.56
N PHE A 233 -26.61 -47.38 -13.37
CA PHE A 233 -27.14 -46.30 -14.18
C PHE A 233 -27.53 -45.09 -13.31
N ASN A 234 -28.25 -45.32 -12.21
CA ASN A 234 -28.66 -44.27 -11.27
C ASN A 234 -27.46 -43.59 -10.59
N ILE A 235 -26.39 -44.32 -10.26
CA ILE A 235 -25.15 -43.75 -9.70
C ILE A 235 -24.48 -42.81 -10.71
N PHE A 236 -24.33 -43.22 -11.97
CA PHE A 236 -23.70 -42.38 -12.99
C PHE A 236 -24.57 -41.19 -13.40
N ALA A 237 -25.89 -41.37 -13.48
CA ALA A 237 -26.82 -40.27 -13.65
C ALA A 237 -26.72 -39.26 -12.50
N SER A 238 -26.58 -39.73 -11.26
CA SER A 238 -26.38 -38.89 -10.07
C SER A 238 -25.06 -38.12 -10.13
N LEU A 239 -23.98 -38.74 -10.59
CA LEU A 239 -22.68 -38.07 -10.81
C LEU A 239 -22.77 -36.98 -11.89
N ASN A 240 -23.50 -37.23 -12.99
CA ASN A 240 -23.73 -36.22 -14.02
C ASN A 240 -24.49 -35.01 -13.49
N VAL A 241 -25.54 -35.23 -12.70
CA VAL A 241 -26.27 -34.15 -12.02
C VAL A 241 -25.34 -33.39 -11.07
N PHE A 242 -24.59 -34.11 -10.22
CA PHE A 242 -23.65 -33.50 -9.29
C PHE A 242 -22.65 -32.60 -10.03
N PHE A 243 -21.90 -33.13 -11.00
CA PHE A 243 -20.89 -32.34 -11.72
C PHE A 243 -21.51 -31.23 -12.58
N GLY A 244 -22.71 -31.44 -13.12
CA GLY A 244 -23.43 -30.43 -13.91
C GLY A 244 -23.84 -29.22 -13.08
N PHE A 245 -24.43 -29.43 -11.91
CA PHE A 245 -24.82 -28.34 -11.01
C PHE A 245 -23.60 -27.59 -10.44
N PHE A 246 -22.53 -28.30 -10.06
CA PHE A 246 -21.29 -27.65 -9.63
C PHE A 246 -20.61 -26.87 -10.76
N LEU A 247 -20.66 -27.36 -12.00
CA LEU A 247 -20.16 -26.61 -13.15
C LEU A 247 -20.97 -25.33 -13.35
N ALA A 248 -22.31 -25.41 -13.29
CA ALA A 248 -23.19 -24.24 -13.41
C ALA A 248 -22.95 -23.21 -12.29
N GLU A 249 -22.75 -23.68 -11.06
CA GLU A 249 -22.40 -22.82 -9.92
C GLU A 249 -21.07 -22.11 -10.10
N LYS A 250 -20.00 -22.81 -10.53
CA LYS A 250 -18.72 -22.17 -10.85
C LYS A 250 -18.81 -21.20 -12.03
N PHE A 251 -19.64 -21.52 -13.02
CA PHE A 251 -19.92 -20.64 -14.16
C PHE A 251 -20.57 -19.33 -13.69
N LEU A 252 -21.58 -19.40 -12.81
CA LEU A 252 -22.25 -18.23 -12.23
C LEU A 252 -21.30 -17.36 -11.39
N ILE A 253 -20.45 -17.97 -10.55
CA ILE A 253 -19.47 -17.24 -9.73
C ILE A 253 -18.48 -16.49 -10.64
N GLN A 254 -18.05 -17.13 -11.72
CA GLN A 254 -17.14 -16.50 -12.68
C GLN A 254 -17.79 -15.30 -13.38
N ILE A 255 -19.10 -15.37 -13.69
CA ILE A 255 -19.85 -14.22 -14.24
C ILE A 255 -19.88 -13.05 -13.25
N PHE A 256 -20.10 -13.31 -11.96
CA PHE A 256 -20.10 -12.26 -10.93
C PHE A 256 -18.72 -11.60 -10.80
N ALA A 257 -17.65 -12.40 -10.81
CA ALA A 257 -16.27 -11.89 -10.80
C ALA A 257 -15.93 -11.05 -12.04
N GLU A 258 -16.53 -11.37 -13.20
CA GLU A 258 -16.30 -10.66 -14.45
C GLU A 258 -17.06 -9.33 -14.54
N LYS A 259 -18.32 -9.28 -14.08
CA LYS A 259 -19.11 -8.03 -14.03
C LYS A 259 -18.41 -6.93 -13.21
N GLN A 260 -17.64 -7.32 -12.20
CA GLN A 260 -16.83 -6.38 -11.41
C GLN A 260 -15.65 -5.80 -12.20
N LYS A 261 -14.89 -6.65 -12.92
CA LYS A 261 -13.85 -6.19 -13.87
C LYS A 261 -14.42 -5.32 -15.00
N PHE A 262 -15.69 -5.55 -15.38
CA PHE A 262 -16.40 -4.73 -16.35
C PHE A 262 -16.84 -3.39 -15.77
N ALA A 263 -17.29 -3.33 -14.50
CA ALA A 263 -17.62 -2.08 -13.81
C ALA A 263 -16.41 -1.14 -13.70
N GLU A 264 -15.22 -1.68 -13.39
CA GLU A 264 -13.94 -0.94 -13.47
C GLU A 264 -13.69 -0.38 -14.87
N LYS A 265 -13.93 -1.17 -15.94
CA LYS A 265 -13.80 -0.72 -17.33
C LYS A 265 -14.90 0.26 -17.78
N VAL A 266 -16.10 0.22 -17.20
CA VAL A 266 -17.21 1.14 -17.48
C VAL A 266 -16.98 2.47 -16.79
N LEU A 267 -16.46 2.49 -15.56
CA LEU A 267 -15.90 3.68 -14.93
C LEU A 267 -14.81 4.28 -15.82
N ASP A 268 -13.98 3.41 -16.42
CA ASP A 268 -12.94 3.82 -17.36
C ASP A 268 -13.49 4.43 -18.68
N LYS A 269 -14.71 4.03 -19.09
CA LYS A 269 -15.42 4.60 -20.25
C LYS A 269 -16.26 5.84 -19.90
N LEU A 270 -16.83 5.90 -18.69
CA LEU A 270 -17.64 7.01 -18.21
C LEU A 270 -16.79 8.25 -17.91
N ALA A 271 -15.58 8.07 -17.41
CA ALA A 271 -14.67 9.19 -17.25
C ALA A 271 -14.14 9.70 -18.61
N LYS A 272 -13.95 8.80 -19.59
CA LYS A 272 -13.79 9.16 -21.02
C LYS A 272 -14.99 9.91 -21.61
N ALA A 273 -16.20 9.71 -21.09
CA ALA A 273 -17.41 10.42 -21.52
C ALA A 273 -17.61 11.77 -20.78
N ARG A 274 -17.27 11.86 -19.49
CA ARG A 274 -17.31 13.09 -18.66
C ARG A 274 -16.39 14.19 -19.23
N LYS A 275 -15.30 13.75 -19.84
CA LYS A 275 -14.38 14.52 -20.68
C LYS A 275 -15.03 15.24 -21.87
N ARG A 276 -16.09 14.70 -22.49
CA ARG A 276 -16.82 15.40 -23.56
C ARG A 276 -17.59 16.60 -23.04
N ASN A 277 -18.10 16.56 -21.81
CA ASN A 277 -18.91 17.63 -21.23
C ASN A 277 -18.08 18.78 -20.65
N PHE A 278 -16.85 18.51 -20.21
CA PHE A 278 -15.92 19.54 -19.72
C PHE A 278 -15.37 20.43 -20.86
N ASN A 279 -15.19 19.86 -22.05
CA ASN A 279 -14.76 20.61 -23.24
C ASN A 279 -15.83 21.60 -23.74
N THR A 280 -17.11 21.30 -23.53
CA THR A 280 -18.20 22.23 -23.90
C THR A 280 -18.22 23.47 -23.01
N THR A 281 -17.78 23.36 -21.75
CA THR A 281 -17.81 24.48 -20.79
C THR A 281 -16.59 25.42 -20.90
N MET A 282 -15.46 24.95 -21.45
CA MET A 282 -14.25 25.76 -21.67
C MET A 282 -14.19 26.43 -23.04
N ASN A 283 -14.92 25.92 -24.04
CA ASN A 283 -15.02 26.59 -25.35
C ASN A 283 -15.92 27.83 -25.33
N GLU A 284 -16.72 28.03 -24.28
CA GLU A 284 -17.51 29.26 -24.10
C GLU A 284 -16.66 30.40 -23.50
N SER A 285 -15.56 30.11 -22.80
CA SER A 285 -14.68 31.11 -22.16
C SER A 285 -13.51 31.60 -23.02
N SER A 286 -13.20 30.93 -24.14
CA SER A 286 -12.09 31.31 -25.04
C SER A 286 -12.43 32.45 -26.02
N SER A 287 -13.55 33.14 -25.86
CA SER A 287 -13.93 34.27 -26.73
C SER A 287 -13.33 35.63 -26.31
N SER A 288 -12.60 35.71 -25.17
CA SER A 288 -12.04 36.97 -24.69
C SER A 288 -10.68 36.81 -24.00
N SER A 289 -9.62 36.54 -24.77
CA SER A 289 -8.26 37.09 -24.58
C SER A 289 -7.25 36.34 -25.44
N SER A 290 -6.42 37.09 -26.15
CA SER A 290 -5.45 36.61 -27.12
C SER A 290 -4.04 36.55 -26.51
N SER A 291 -3.54 35.35 -26.21
CA SER A 291 -2.10 35.05 -26.23
C SER A 291 -1.85 33.55 -26.21
N PHE A 292 -1.12 33.08 -27.23
CA PHE A 292 -0.68 31.71 -27.55
C PHE A 292 -1.73 30.75 -28.17
N PRO A 293 -1.57 30.36 -29.46
CA PRO A 293 -2.36 29.30 -30.05
C PRO A 293 -1.77 27.96 -29.61
N VAL A 294 -2.12 27.52 -28.41
CA VAL A 294 -1.99 26.09 -28.09
C VAL A 294 -3.10 25.42 -28.89
N ASN A 295 -2.72 24.62 -29.89
CA ASN A 295 -3.64 23.79 -30.66
C ASN A 295 -4.16 22.68 -29.71
N THR A 296 -5.15 23.03 -28.89
CA THR A 296 -5.78 22.25 -27.80
C THR A 296 -6.61 21.06 -28.31
N GLY A 297 -6.62 20.81 -29.62
CA GLY A 297 -7.35 19.71 -30.26
C GLY A 297 -6.83 18.30 -29.95
N ASN A 298 -5.62 18.15 -29.40
CA ASN A 298 -5.03 16.84 -29.09
C ASN A 298 -4.65 16.62 -27.62
N LEU A 299 -4.89 17.60 -26.72
CA LEU A 299 -4.29 17.59 -25.36
C LEU A 299 -5.20 17.09 -24.24
N ILE A 300 -6.38 16.57 -24.57
CA ILE A 300 -7.31 16.05 -23.57
C ILE A 300 -7.56 14.62 -23.98
N ASN A 301 -6.87 13.67 -23.35
CA ASN A 301 -7.10 12.23 -23.36
C ASN A 301 -6.58 11.69 -22.02
N ASN A 302 -7.45 11.07 -21.22
CA ASN A 302 -7.14 10.22 -20.04
C ASN A 302 -7.37 10.82 -18.65
N ILE A 303 -8.63 10.87 -18.21
CA ILE A 303 -9.01 10.87 -16.78
C ILE A 303 -10.19 9.89 -16.69
N SER A 304 -9.92 8.59 -16.77
CA SER A 304 -9.89 7.58 -15.68
C SER A 304 -8.70 6.64 -15.77
N GLY A 305 -7.88 6.83 -16.79
CA GLY A 305 -6.57 6.21 -16.89
C GLY A 305 -5.54 6.91 -16.01
N VAL A 306 -5.93 7.53 -14.89
CA VAL A 306 -4.95 8.19 -14.00
C VAL A 306 -3.96 7.13 -13.52
N THR A 307 -4.40 5.97 -13.03
CA THR A 307 -3.47 4.87 -12.69
C THR A 307 -2.69 4.31 -13.89
N LYS A 308 -3.30 4.10 -15.05
CA LYS A 308 -2.63 3.48 -16.22
C LYS A 308 -1.70 4.44 -16.96
N GLY A 309 -2.11 5.69 -17.13
CA GLY A 309 -1.37 6.78 -17.76
C GLY A 309 -0.26 7.31 -16.86
N VAL A 310 -0.53 7.49 -15.57
CA VAL A 310 0.50 7.83 -14.56
C VAL A 310 1.49 6.69 -14.43
N ARG A 311 1.05 5.42 -14.33
CA ARG A 311 1.97 4.27 -14.33
C ARG A 311 2.74 4.15 -15.64
N LYS A 312 2.14 4.40 -16.80
CA LYS A 312 2.84 4.37 -18.10
C LYS A 312 3.83 5.54 -18.23
N GLY A 313 3.49 6.71 -17.71
CA GLY A 313 4.35 7.90 -17.63
C GLY A 313 5.53 7.67 -16.70
N VAL A 314 5.30 7.24 -15.45
CA VAL A 314 6.35 6.94 -14.45
C VAL A 314 7.22 5.76 -14.88
N LEU A 315 6.62 4.69 -15.39
CA LEU A 315 7.37 3.54 -15.90
C LEU A 315 8.09 3.88 -17.22
N GLY A 316 7.56 4.82 -18.01
CA GLY A 316 8.20 5.35 -19.22
C GLY A 316 9.43 6.19 -18.87
N VAL A 317 9.26 7.15 -17.95
CA VAL A 317 10.33 7.94 -17.35
C VAL A 317 11.40 7.01 -16.76
N ALA A 318 11.01 6.05 -15.92
CA ALA A 318 11.93 5.13 -15.28
C ALA A 318 12.64 4.22 -16.29
N LYS A 319 11.95 3.69 -17.30
CA LYS A 319 12.57 2.89 -18.38
C LYS A 319 13.64 3.65 -19.13
N ALA A 320 13.39 4.92 -19.36
CA ALA A 320 14.27 5.76 -20.14
C ALA A 320 15.44 6.30 -19.29
N ALA A 321 15.19 6.63 -18.02
CA ALA A 321 16.19 6.99 -17.03
C ALA A 321 17.13 5.84 -16.63
N PHE A 322 16.62 4.60 -16.56
CA PHE A 322 17.36 3.41 -16.09
C PHE A 322 17.59 2.37 -17.18
N ALA A 323 17.89 2.80 -18.42
CA ALA A 323 18.02 1.96 -19.61
C ALA A 323 18.98 0.73 -19.52
N LYS A 324 19.73 0.58 -18.41
CA LYS A 324 20.60 -0.58 -18.11
C LYS A 324 20.00 -1.62 -17.16
N GLU A 325 18.85 -1.37 -16.53
CA GLU A 325 18.22 -2.32 -15.58
C GLU A 325 17.10 -3.15 -16.23
N SER A 326 16.96 -4.41 -15.81
CA SER A 326 15.96 -5.32 -16.38
C SER A 326 14.52 -4.89 -16.07
N ASN A 327 13.60 -4.99 -17.04
CA ASN A 327 12.19 -4.62 -16.88
C ASN A 327 11.49 -5.27 -15.66
N SER A 328 11.98 -6.43 -15.18
CA SER A 328 11.39 -7.18 -14.06
C SER A 328 11.82 -6.69 -12.67
N SER A 329 13.02 -6.11 -12.53
CA SER A 329 13.49 -5.54 -11.25
C SER A 329 12.80 -4.21 -10.95
N MET A 330 12.66 -3.35 -11.98
CA MET A 330 12.09 -2.01 -11.82
C MET A 330 10.58 -2.01 -11.59
N THR A 331 9.85 -2.96 -12.20
CA THR A 331 8.43 -3.18 -11.88
C THR A 331 8.25 -3.73 -10.46
N LYS A 332 9.17 -4.56 -9.96
CA LYS A 332 9.17 -4.99 -8.55
C LYS A 332 9.49 -3.83 -7.61
N ASP A 333 10.42 -2.95 -7.94
CA ASP A 333 10.73 -1.76 -7.13
C ASP A 333 9.54 -0.79 -7.07
N LEU A 334 8.83 -0.57 -8.18
CA LEU A 334 7.61 0.25 -8.21
C LEU A 334 6.46 -0.36 -7.39
N GLN A 335 6.45 -1.68 -7.23
CA GLN A 335 5.38 -2.41 -6.52
C GLN A 335 5.70 -2.69 -5.05
N HIS A 336 6.97 -2.89 -4.69
CA HIS A 336 7.42 -3.37 -3.38
C HIS A 336 8.65 -2.62 -2.82
N GLY A 337 9.18 -1.64 -3.56
CA GLY A 337 10.36 -0.86 -3.21
C GLY A 337 10.08 0.35 -2.31
N ASP A 338 11.12 1.13 -2.02
CA ASP A 338 11.02 2.36 -1.23
C ASP A 338 10.62 3.55 -2.14
N PRO A 339 9.41 4.15 -1.95
CA PRO A 339 8.92 5.22 -2.81
C PRO A 339 9.79 6.47 -2.77
N TYR A 340 10.43 6.76 -1.63
CA TYR A 340 11.31 7.93 -1.48
C TYR A 340 12.60 7.74 -2.26
N LYS A 341 13.19 6.55 -2.17
CA LYS A 341 14.41 6.20 -2.90
C LYS A 341 14.14 6.17 -4.41
N PHE A 342 12.99 5.64 -4.83
CA PHE A 342 12.58 5.60 -6.22
C PHE A 342 12.36 7.01 -6.79
N ALA A 343 11.67 7.89 -6.05
CA ALA A 343 11.46 9.28 -6.45
C ALA A 343 12.77 10.06 -6.60
N LYS A 344 13.67 9.92 -5.61
CA LYS A 344 14.99 10.55 -5.66
C LYS A 344 15.80 10.09 -6.87
N LYS A 345 15.91 8.77 -7.07
CA LYS A 345 16.64 8.21 -8.22
C LYS A 345 16.06 8.69 -9.55
N THR A 346 14.74 8.75 -9.65
CA THR A 346 14.05 9.16 -10.89
C THR A 346 14.30 10.63 -11.20
N PHE A 347 14.23 11.50 -10.18
CA PHE A 347 14.57 12.91 -10.32
C PHE A 347 16.03 13.09 -10.75
N GLU A 348 16.97 12.44 -10.07
CA GLU A 348 18.41 12.53 -10.35
C GLU A 348 18.77 12.03 -11.76
N ALA A 349 18.05 11.03 -12.28
CA ALA A 349 18.30 10.47 -13.60
C ALA A 349 17.76 11.36 -14.74
N LEU A 350 16.67 12.10 -14.50
CA LEU A 350 16.14 13.08 -15.46
C LEU A 350 16.91 14.41 -15.42
N GLN A 351 17.54 14.72 -14.28
CA GLN A 351 18.22 15.98 -14.06
C GLN A 351 19.44 16.14 -14.98
N ARG A 352 19.47 17.21 -15.77
CA ARG A 352 20.66 17.65 -16.50
C ARG A 352 21.42 18.69 -15.70
N GLY A 353 22.60 18.34 -15.19
CA GLY A 353 23.40 19.26 -14.38
C GLY A 353 22.84 19.44 -12.96
N ASN A 354 23.13 20.57 -12.31
CA ASN A 354 22.79 20.80 -10.89
C ASN A 354 21.59 21.75 -10.71
N VAL A 355 20.56 21.60 -11.56
CA VAL A 355 19.38 22.48 -11.60
C VAL A 355 18.34 22.04 -10.56
N SER A 356 17.64 22.97 -9.90
CA SER A 356 16.70 22.65 -8.81
C SER A 356 15.33 22.11 -9.26
N TYR A 357 15.01 22.24 -10.54
CA TYR A 357 13.74 21.84 -11.16
C TYR A 357 13.97 21.11 -12.49
N LEU A 358 12.98 20.34 -12.94
CA LEU A 358 12.95 19.68 -14.25
C LEU A 358 11.95 20.39 -15.16
N THR A 359 12.23 20.40 -16.46
CA THR A 359 11.35 20.98 -17.48
C THR A 359 10.92 19.93 -18.49
N LEU A 360 9.95 20.26 -19.36
CA LEU A 360 9.54 19.37 -20.45
C LEU A 360 10.73 18.93 -21.32
N GLU A 361 11.74 19.80 -21.50
CA GLU A 361 12.92 19.50 -22.31
C GLU A 361 13.80 18.39 -21.74
N ASP A 362 13.73 18.16 -20.43
CA ASP A 362 14.44 17.09 -19.75
C ASP A 362 13.77 15.73 -19.96
N PHE A 363 12.48 15.72 -20.29
CA PHE A 363 11.73 14.50 -20.59
C PHE A 363 11.89 14.09 -22.06
N ILE A 364 11.98 15.04 -23.01
CA ILE A 364 12.03 14.77 -24.46
C ILE A 364 13.03 13.66 -24.89
N PRO A 365 14.28 13.58 -24.39
CA PRO A 365 15.25 12.55 -24.83
C PRO A 365 14.85 11.12 -24.51
N TYR A 366 13.95 10.97 -23.55
CA TYR A 366 13.59 9.72 -22.91
C TYR A 366 12.32 9.10 -23.50
N PHE A 367 11.61 9.83 -24.35
CA PHE A 367 10.39 9.38 -25.01
C PHE A 367 10.53 9.37 -26.53
N LYS A 368 9.72 8.55 -27.21
CA LYS A 368 9.82 8.38 -28.67
C LYS A 368 9.25 9.58 -29.42
N THR A 369 8.26 10.26 -28.85
CA THR A 369 7.65 11.46 -29.42
C THR A 369 7.60 12.58 -28.38
N LYS A 370 7.57 13.83 -28.87
CA LYS A 370 7.42 15.01 -28.01
C LYS A 370 6.06 15.04 -27.32
N GLU A 371 5.03 14.44 -27.92
CA GLU A 371 3.71 14.32 -27.26
C GLU A 371 3.76 13.36 -26.07
N GLU A 372 4.43 12.21 -26.19
CA GLU A 372 4.57 11.27 -25.06
C GLU A 372 5.36 11.89 -23.89
N ALA A 373 6.38 12.70 -24.19
CA ALA A 373 7.12 13.45 -23.17
C ALA A 373 6.23 14.50 -22.47
N ALA A 374 5.38 15.20 -23.21
CA ALA A 374 4.45 16.18 -22.65
C ALA A 374 3.38 15.53 -21.78
N GLU A 375 2.82 14.39 -22.21
CA GLU A 375 1.88 13.62 -21.40
C GLU A 375 2.51 13.11 -20.11
N ALA A 376 3.77 12.64 -20.17
CA ALA A 376 4.49 12.19 -18.99
C ALA A 376 4.84 13.35 -18.05
N PHE A 377 5.20 14.52 -18.59
CA PHE A 377 5.53 15.72 -17.82
C PHE A 377 4.32 16.22 -17.01
N LEU A 378 3.14 16.32 -17.64
CA LEU A 378 1.89 16.77 -17.00
C LEU A 378 1.40 15.87 -15.85
N VAL A 379 1.89 14.64 -15.77
CA VAL A 379 1.60 13.74 -14.65
C VAL A 379 2.31 14.19 -13.37
N PHE A 380 3.50 14.76 -13.52
CA PHE A 380 4.35 15.21 -12.41
C PHE A 380 4.19 16.69 -12.11
N ASP A 381 3.96 17.52 -13.14
CA ASP A 381 3.61 18.93 -13.04
C ASP A 381 2.14 19.07 -12.62
N LYS A 382 1.90 19.00 -11.29
CA LYS A 382 0.54 19.08 -10.73
C LYS A 382 0.03 20.52 -10.66
N ASP A 383 0.92 21.50 -10.63
CA ASP A 383 0.55 22.89 -10.44
C ASP A 383 0.37 23.67 -11.75
N GLY A 384 0.87 23.13 -12.87
CA GLY A 384 0.68 23.61 -14.24
C GLY A 384 1.60 24.77 -14.62
N ASN A 385 2.70 24.96 -13.89
CA ASN A 385 3.62 26.09 -14.10
C ASN A 385 4.71 25.81 -15.16
N GLY A 386 4.83 24.56 -15.64
CA GLY A 386 5.83 24.17 -16.62
C GLY A 386 7.20 23.74 -16.05
N ASP A 387 7.34 23.60 -14.74
CA ASP A 387 8.47 22.99 -14.04
C ASP A 387 8.04 21.88 -13.06
N ILE A 388 8.99 21.03 -12.64
CA ILE A 388 8.75 19.97 -11.65
C ILE A 388 9.86 20.02 -10.62
N ASP A 389 9.50 20.28 -9.36
CA ASP A 389 10.44 20.25 -8.25
C ASP A 389 10.59 18.85 -7.62
N LYS A 390 11.54 18.73 -6.67
CA LYS A 390 11.80 17.46 -5.97
C LYS A 390 10.62 17.01 -5.10
N ILE A 391 9.83 17.95 -4.59
CA ILE A 391 8.70 17.71 -3.71
C ILE A 391 7.52 17.18 -4.53
N GLU A 392 7.25 17.76 -5.69
CA GLU A 392 6.21 17.34 -6.63
C GLU A 392 6.47 15.94 -7.18
N MET A 393 7.71 15.68 -7.62
CA MET A 393 8.13 14.34 -8.06
C MET A 393 7.93 13.31 -6.94
N LYS A 394 8.34 13.66 -5.71
CA LYS A 394 8.19 12.81 -4.52
C LYS A 394 6.71 12.56 -4.20
N ASN A 395 5.89 13.59 -4.14
CA ASN A 395 4.49 13.49 -3.76
C ASN A 395 3.66 12.75 -4.83
N CYS A 396 3.98 12.95 -6.10
CA CYS A 396 3.39 12.18 -7.19
C CYS A 396 3.69 10.69 -7.03
N ILE A 397 4.96 10.32 -6.82
CA ILE A 397 5.37 8.92 -6.66
C ILE A 397 4.77 8.28 -5.41
N ILE A 398 4.77 8.98 -4.27
CA ILE A 398 4.14 8.47 -3.04
C ILE A 398 2.63 8.24 -3.26
N GLY A 399 1.94 9.18 -3.90
CA GLY A 399 0.52 9.04 -4.21
C GLY A 399 0.22 7.78 -5.04
N ILE A 400 1.09 7.45 -6.00
CA ILE A 400 0.96 6.22 -6.81
C ILE A 400 1.11 4.96 -5.96
N TYR A 401 2.06 4.93 -5.03
CA TYR A 401 2.24 3.77 -4.15
C TYR A 401 1.02 3.57 -3.23
N GLN A 402 0.50 4.65 -2.67
CA GLN A 402 -0.71 4.61 -1.83
C GLN A 402 -1.94 4.15 -2.63
N GLU A 403 -2.06 4.60 -3.88
CA GLU A 403 -3.13 4.17 -4.78
C GLU A 403 -3.02 2.68 -5.13
N HIS A 404 -1.80 2.19 -5.37
CA HIS A 404 -1.55 0.77 -5.61
C HIS A 404 -1.95 -0.10 -4.41
N GLU A 405 -1.54 0.29 -3.20
CA GLU A 405 -1.91 -0.42 -1.97
C GLU A 405 -3.44 -0.43 -1.76
N ALA A 406 -4.11 0.69 -2.00
CA ALA A 406 -5.58 0.78 -1.92
C ALA A 406 -6.27 -0.17 -2.91
N ILE A 407 -5.76 -0.26 -4.14
CA ILE A 407 -6.28 -1.18 -5.17
C ILE A 407 -6.04 -2.64 -4.77
N GLU A 408 -4.84 -3.00 -4.31
CA GLU A 408 -4.54 -4.36 -3.85
C GLU A 408 -5.46 -4.79 -2.70
N LEU A 409 -5.71 -3.89 -1.75
CA LEU A 409 -6.65 -4.12 -0.65
C LEU A 409 -8.09 -4.29 -1.17
N SER A 410 -8.56 -3.45 -2.10
CA SER A 410 -9.89 -3.57 -2.71
C SER A 410 -10.07 -4.89 -3.46
N VAL A 411 -9.06 -5.31 -4.23
CA VAL A 411 -9.04 -6.59 -4.97
C VAL A 411 -9.06 -7.79 -4.00
N HIS A 412 -8.28 -7.71 -2.91
CA HIS A 412 -8.24 -8.75 -1.90
C HIS A 412 -9.61 -8.92 -1.21
N GLN A 413 -10.24 -7.81 -0.79
CA GLN A 413 -11.54 -7.83 -0.14
C GLN A 413 -12.65 -8.32 -1.07
N SER A 414 -12.62 -7.92 -2.34
CA SER A 414 -13.52 -8.44 -3.38
C SER A 414 -13.37 -9.95 -3.56
N SER A 415 -12.14 -10.44 -3.61
CA SER A 415 -11.85 -11.89 -3.69
C SER A 415 -12.39 -12.65 -2.48
N GLN A 416 -12.29 -12.06 -1.29
CA GLN A 416 -12.83 -12.64 -0.06
C GLN A 416 -14.37 -12.67 -0.08
N ALA A 417 -15.03 -11.62 -0.56
CA ALA A 417 -16.48 -11.58 -0.73
C ALA A 417 -16.96 -12.64 -1.74
N ILE A 418 -16.27 -12.80 -2.86
CA ILE A 418 -16.53 -13.85 -3.86
C ILE A 418 -16.37 -15.24 -3.23
N SER A 419 -15.35 -15.47 -2.40
CA SER A 419 -15.17 -16.75 -1.72
C SER A 419 -16.28 -17.07 -0.70
N LYS A 420 -16.84 -16.05 -0.04
CA LYS A 420 -18.00 -16.21 0.84
C LYS A 420 -19.26 -16.54 0.03
N LEU A 421 -19.46 -15.86 -1.09
CA LEU A 421 -20.56 -16.12 -2.02
C LEU A 421 -20.50 -17.53 -2.62
N ASP A 422 -19.31 -17.99 -3.01
CA ASP A 422 -19.02 -19.35 -3.44
C ASP A 422 -19.42 -20.39 -2.37
N SER A 423 -19.07 -20.12 -1.11
CA SER A 423 -19.45 -21.00 0.00
C SER A 423 -20.96 -21.06 0.23
N LEU A 424 -21.67 -19.95 0.03
CA LEU A 424 -23.14 -19.90 0.11
C LEU A 424 -23.79 -20.69 -1.02
N PHE A 425 -23.36 -20.49 -2.28
CA PHE A 425 -23.94 -21.20 -3.42
C PHE A 425 -23.75 -22.71 -3.36
N LYS A 426 -22.60 -23.19 -2.85
CA LYS A 426 -22.38 -24.63 -2.63
C LYS A 426 -23.46 -25.28 -1.79
N VAL A 427 -23.94 -24.62 -0.73
CA VAL A 427 -24.99 -25.18 0.14
C VAL A 427 -26.26 -25.43 -0.65
N PHE A 428 -26.69 -24.46 -1.46
CA PHE A 428 -27.87 -24.60 -2.32
C PHE A 428 -27.69 -25.69 -3.37
N VAL A 429 -26.50 -25.81 -3.97
CA VAL A 429 -26.17 -26.87 -4.92
C VAL A 429 -26.25 -28.25 -4.27
N TYR A 430 -25.65 -28.45 -3.09
CA TYR A 430 -25.70 -29.73 -2.39
C TYR A 430 -27.14 -30.16 -2.07
N VAL A 431 -27.96 -29.22 -1.62
CA VAL A 431 -29.39 -29.47 -1.36
C VAL A 431 -30.12 -29.86 -2.65
N ALA A 432 -29.96 -29.09 -3.73
CA ALA A 432 -30.62 -29.37 -5.01
C ALA A 432 -30.22 -30.73 -5.59
N VAL A 433 -28.91 -31.03 -5.58
CA VAL A 433 -28.38 -32.33 -6.00
C VAL A 433 -28.97 -33.45 -5.16
N LEU A 434 -29.04 -33.30 -3.83
CA LEU A 434 -29.60 -34.33 -2.95
C LEU A 434 -31.02 -34.71 -3.37
N PHE A 435 -31.90 -33.74 -3.61
CA PHE A 435 -33.28 -34.01 -4.02
C PHE A 435 -33.37 -34.67 -5.40
N ILE A 436 -32.58 -34.23 -6.38
CA ILE A 436 -32.57 -34.82 -7.71
C ILE A 436 -32.05 -36.27 -7.66
N VAL A 437 -30.99 -36.51 -6.88
CA VAL A 437 -30.43 -37.86 -6.68
C VAL A 437 -31.46 -38.78 -6.03
N LEU A 438 -32.17 -38.33 -4.99
CA LEU A 438 -33.25 -39.13 -4.38
C LEU A 438 -34.35 -39.50 -5.40
N GLY A 439 -34.67 -38.59 -6.32
CA GLY A 439 -35.59 -38.85 -7.43
C GLY A 439 -35.06 -39.89 -8.44
N ILE A 440 -33.77 -39.83 -8.80
CA ILE A 440 -33.12 -40.81 -9.68
C ILE A 440 -33.21 -42.23 -9.11
N PHE A 441 -33.07 -42.38 -7.79
CA PHE A 441 -33.21 -43.68 -7.12
C PHE A 441 -34.65 -44.15 -6.95
N ASN A 442 -35.64 -43.40 -7.45
CA ASN A 442 -37.07 -43.73 -7.37
C ASN A 442 -37.54 -43.97 -5.92
N ILE A 443 -36.82 -43.38 -4.95
CA ILE A 443 -37.24 -43.37 -3.54
C ILE A 443 -38.52 -42.55 -3.51
N ASN A 444 -39.58 -43.04 -2.84
CA ASN A 444 -40.87 -42.35 -2.81
C ASN A 444 -40.70 -41.01 -2.09
N THR A 445 -40.42 -39.98 -2.89
CA THR A 445 -40.15 -38.64 -2.43
C THR A 445 -41.44 -37.90 -2.13
N SER A 446 -42.62 -38.36 -2.53
CA SER A 446 -43.87 -37.60 -2.32
C SER A 446 -44.08 -37.19 -0.85
N SER A 447 -43.96 -38.12 0.10
CA SER A 447 -44.09 -37.84 1.53
C SER A 447 -42.92 -37.00 2.08
N PHE A 448 -41.69 -37.31 1.67
CA PHE A 448 -40.50 -36.57 2.10
C PHE A 448 -40.44 -35.15 1.54
N LEU A 449 -40.83 -34.97 0.27
CA LEU A 449 -40.87 -33.72 -0.48
C LEU A 449 -42.01 -32.86 0.01
N THR A 450 -43.16 -33.42 0.40
CA THR A 450 -44.25 -32.64 1.00
C THR A 450 -43.82 -32.08 2.37
N VAL A 451 -43.18 -32.91 3.20
CA VAL A 451 -42.62 -32.47 4.49
C VAL A 451 -41.47 -31.48 4.29
N ALA A 452 -40.57 -31.75 3.34
CA ALA A 452 -39.46 -30.88 3.01
C ALA A 452 -39.96 -29.55 2.42
N ILE A 453 -40.92 -29.53 1.50
CA ILE A 453 -41.52 -28.31 0.94
C ILE A 453 -42.21 -27.51 2.04
N SER A 454 -42.92 -28.16 2.96
CA SER A 454 -43.57 -27.48 4.09
C SER A 454 -42.55 -26.88 5.05
N LEU A 455 -41.48 -27.61 5.38
CA LEU A 455 -40.35 -27.11 6.17
C LEU A 455 -39.57 -26.00 5.44
N TRP A 456 -39.35 -26.15 4.13
CA TRP A 456 -38.69 -25.17 3.28
C TRP A 456 -39.54 -23.91 3.15
N ALA A 457 -40.86 -24.03 3.01
CA ALA A 457 -41.77 -22.89 2.98
C ALA A 457 -41.77 -22.17 4.33
N GLY A 458 -41.79 -22.90 5.45
CA GLY A 458 -41.64 -22.32 6.78
C GLY A 458 -40.29 -21.63 6.97
N LEU A 459 -39.21 -22.23 6.46
CA LEU A 459 -37.86 -21.67 6.49
C LEU A 459 -37.73 -20.44 5.59
N LEU A 460 -38.31 -20.46 4.38
CA LEU A 460 -38.39 -19.32 3.46
C LEU A 460 -39.22 -18.18 4.03
N PHE A 461 -40.30 -18.49 4.77
CA PHE A 461 -41.09 -17.50 5.48
C PHE A 461 -40.29 -16.87 6.64
N ALA A 462 -39.62 -17.70 7.44
CA ALA A 462 -38.79 -17.25 8.57
C ALA A 462 -37.53 -16.47 8.13
N LEU A 463 -36.93 -16.85 7.00
CA LEU A 463 -35.68 -16.28 6.48
C LEU A 463 -35.90 -15.33 5.30
N GLY A 464 -37.14 -15.08 4.90
CA GLY A 464 -37.45 -14.29 3.69
C GLY A 464 -36.82 -12.90 3.72
N GLY A 465 -36.87 -12.23 4.88
CA GLY A 465 -36.19 -10.95 5.10
C GLY A 465 -34.66 -11.05 5.01
N THR A 466 -34.07 -12.12 5.54
CA THR A 466 -32.62 -12.36 5.48
C THR A 466 -32.14 -12.61 4.06
N VAL A 467 -32.89 -13.40 3.28
CA VAL A 467 -32.59 -13.67 1.87
C VAL A 467 -32.71 -12.39 1.05
N LYS A 468 -33.77 -11.60 1.27
CA LYS A 468 -33.92 -10.28 0.64
C LYS A 468 -32.72 -9.37 0.93
N ASN A 469 -32.36 -9.21 2.20
CA ASN A 469 -31.22 -8.38 2.62
C ASN A 469 -29.90 -8.90 2.03
N LEU A 470 -29.71 -10.22 1.95
CA LEU A 470 -28.53 -10.81 1.32
C LEU A 470 -28.47 -10.48 -0.18
N VAL A 471 -29.59 -10.59 -0.90
CA VAL A 471 -29.67 -10.26 -2.33
C VAL A 471 -29.40 -8.77 -2.56
N GLU A 472 -30.01 -7.89 -1.77
CA GLU A 472 -29.74 -6.44 -1.83
C GLU A 472 -28.27 -6.12 -1.54
N ALA A 473 -27.67 -6.78 -0.55
CA ALA A 473 -26.25 -6.62 -0.23
C ALA A 473 -25.33 -7.10 -1.36
N ILE A 474 -25.66 -8.23 -2.02
CA ILE A 474 -24.94 -8.74 -3.19
C ILE A 474 -25.06 -7.77 -4.37
N ILE A 475 -26.26 -7.25 -4.63
CA ILE A 475 -26.49 -6.28 -5.69
C ILE A 475 -25.68 -5.02 -5.41
N PHE A 476 -25.75 -4.48 -4.19
CA PHE A 476 -24.98 -3.31 -3.81
C PHE A 476 -23.49 -3.55 -4.01
N LEU A 477 -22.95 -4.62 -3.44
CA LEU A 477 -21.52 -4.91 -3.48
C LEU A 477 -20.99 -5.19 -4.89
N PHE A 478 -21.71 -5.90 -5.74
CA PHE A 478 -21.18 -6.31 -7.05
C PHE A 478 -21.65 -5.45 -8.23
N LEU A 479 -22.70 -4.64 -8.06
CA LEU A 479 -23.27 -3.84 -9.15
C LEU A 479 -23.23 -2.34 -8.92
N THR A 480 -23.45 -1.84 -7.70
CA THR A 480 -23.75 -0.41 -7.50
C THR A 480 -22.92 0.33 -6.45
N HIS A 481 -22.01 -0.34 -5.73
CA HIS A 481 -21.19 0.31 -4.70
C HIS A 481 -20.37 1.48 -5.30
N PRO A 482 -20.46 2.70 -4.71
CA PRO A 482 -19.87 3.89 -5.30
C PRO A 482 -18.45 4.20 -4.79
N TYR A 483 -17.78 3.28 -4.08
CA TYR A 483 -16.49 3.54 -3.41
C TYR A 483 -15.58 2.31 -3.32
N ASP A 484 -14.28 2.55 -3.15
CA ASP A 484 -13.24 1.57 -2.88
C ASP A 484 -12.64 1.74 -1.49
N VAL A 485 -11.81 0.78 -1.06
CA VAL A 485 -11.05 0.89 0.19
C VAL A 485 -10.12 2.11 0.14
N GLY A 486 -10.14 2.89 1.22
CA GLY A 486 -9.38 4.13 1.36
C GLY A 486 -10.07 5.35 0.78
N ASP A 487 -11.22 5.21 0.10
CA ASP A 487 -11.97 6.37 -0.37
C ASP A 487 -12.53 7.16 0.81
N ARG A 488 -12.47 8.48 0.72
CA ARG A 488 -13.25 9.36 1.58
C ARG A 488 -14.60 9.56 0.93
N ILE A 489 -15.65 9.35 1.71
CA ILE A 489 -17.03 9.46 1.28
C ILE A 489 -17.79 10.38 2.22
N ASP A 490 -18.80 11.05 1.70
CA ASP A 490 -19.77 11.78 2.48
C ASP A 490 -21.14 11.08 2.36
N ILE A 491 -21.70 10.73 3.50
CA ILE A 491 -23.04 10.14 3.61
C ILE A 491 -23.85 11.08 4.51
N GLU A 492 -24.92 11.67 3.97
CA GLU A 492 -25.84 12.55 4.70
C GLU A 492 -25.16 13.74 5.42
N GLY A 493 -24.07 14.28 4.84
CA GLY A 493 -23.32 15.42 5.38
C GLY A 493 -22.25 15.05 6.41
N SER A 494 -22.01 13.75 6.64
CA SER A 494 -20.95 13.25 7.51
C SER A 494 -19.85 12.58 6.69
N GLN A 495 -18.59 12.94 6.94
CA GLN A 495 -17.44 12.40 6.22
C GLN A 495 -16.88 11.15 6.87
N PHE A 496 -16.66 10.13 6.06
CA PHE A 496 -16.11 8.85 6.45
C PHE A 496 -14.98 8.41 5.52
N VAL A 497 -14.09 7.54 6.00
CA VAL A 497 -13.11 6.83 5.18
C VAL A 497 -13.47 5.36 5.13
N VAL A 498 -13.52 4.77 3.92
CA VAL A 498 -13.83 3.35 3.74
C VAL A 498 -12.63 2.52 4.19
N LYS A 499 -12.81 1.73 5.25
CA LYS A 499 -11.75 0.86 5.78
C LYS A 499 -11.79 -0.53 5.18
N GLU A 500 -12.98 -1.11 5.12
CA GLU A 500 -13.21 -2.45 4.59
C GLU A 500 -14.64 -2.55 4.08
N PHE A 501 -14.86 -3.27 2.99
CA PHE A 501 -16.21 -3.68 2.60
C PHE A 501 -16.33 -5.20 2.54
N GLY A 502 -17.38 -5.74 3.17
CA GLY A 502 -17.70 -7.15 3.18
C GLY A 502 -19.02 -7.44 2.46
N LEU A 503 -19.38 -8.72 2.35
CA LEU A 503 -20.61 -9.15 1.68
C LEU A 503 -21.88 -8.52 2.27
N LEU A 504 -21.94 -8.40 3.61
CA LEU A 504 -23.13 -7.93 4.33
C LEU A 504 -22.99 -6.52 4.90
N THR A 505 -21.76 -6.11 5.22
CA THR A 505 -21.47 -4.90 5.97
C THR A 505 -20.22 -4.22 5.41
N THR A 506 -20.24 -2.90 5.38
CA THR A 506 -19.08 -2.06 5.10
C THR A 506 -18.66 -1.36 6.39
N ILE A 507 -17.35 -1.31 6.63
CA ILE A 507 -16.73 -0.69 7.79
C ILE A 507 -16.12 0.64 7.34
N PHE A 508 -16.59 1.70 7.98
CA PHE A 508 -16.10 3.05 7.79
C PHE A 508 -15.29 3.50 9.01
N THR A 509 -14.44 4.50 8.82
CA THR A 509 -13.75 5.22 9.89
C THR A 509 -14.17 6.68 9.84
N ASP A 510 -14.69 7.21 10.94
CA ASP A 510 -15.06 8.63 11.08
C ASP A 510 -13.80 9.51 11.24
N THR A 511 -13.97 10.82 11.18
CA THR A 511 -12.93 11.83 11.44
C THR A 511 -12.28 11.68 12.82
N ASP A 512 -13.04 11.27 13.84
CA ASP A 512 -12.56 10.90 15.19
C ASP A 512 -11.77 9.58 15.25
N GLY A 513 -11.69 8.82 14.15
CA GLY A 513 -11.06 7.49 14.13
C GLY A 513 -11.96 6.35 14.64
N LYS A 514 -13.25 6.60 14.90
CA LYS A 514 -14.23 5.58 15.30
C LYS A 514 -14.60 4.69 14.11
N GLU A 515 -14.72 3.39 14.35
CA GLU A 515 -15.19 2.44 13.35
C GLU A 515 -16.72 2.34 13.32
N ILE A 516 -17.31 2.44 12.14
CA ILE A 516 -18.76 2.37 11.93
C ILE A 516 -19.05 1.17 11.04
N TYR A 517 -19.88 0.25 11.55
CA TYR A 517 -20.30 -0.95 10.85
C TYR A 517 -21.67 -0.71 10.23
N ALA A 518 -21.70 -0.52 8.91
CA ALA A 518 -22.90 -0.18 8.17
C ALA A 518 -23.37 -1.37 7.31
N PRO A 519 -24.60 -1.87 7.48
CA PRO A 519 -25.16 -2.90 6.61
C PRO A 519 -25.30 -2.41 5.16
N ASN A 520 -24.82 -3.20 4.20
CA ASN A 520 -24.89 -2.88 2.77
C ASN A 520 -26.32 -2.60 2.26
N PRO A 521 -27.37 -3.33 2.70
CA PRO A 521 -28.75 -3.00 2.29
C PRO A 521 -29.19 -1.61 2.72
N LYS A 522 -28.70 -1.12 3.86
CA LYS A 522 -29.00 0.25 4.34
C LYS A 522 -28.27 1.28 3.47
N LEU A 523 -27.02 1.00 3.10
CA LEU A 523 -26.21 1.87 2.25
C LEU A 523 -26.74 1.98 0.82
N ALA A 524 -27.37 0.91 0.32
CA ALA A 524 -27.96 0.90 -1.03
C ALA A 524 -29.04 1.97 -1.24
N GLY A 525 -29.70 2.42 -0.17
CA GLY A 525 -30.71 3.49 -0.22
C GLY A 525 -30.18 4.89 0.10
N MET A 526 -28.91 5.04 0.43
CA MET A 526 -28.32 6.32 0.86
C MET A 526 -27.66 7.06 -0.30
N LEU A 527 -27.64 8.40 -0.22
CA LEU A 527 -26.81 9.22 -1.10
C LEU A 527 -25.38 9.19 -0.58
N ILE A 528 -24.47 8.68 -1.40
CA ILE A 528 -23.06 8.52 -1.05
C ILE A 528 -22.22 9.33 -2.04
N HIS A 529 -21.64 10.41 -1.56
CA HIS A 529 -20.74 11.26 -2.33
C HIS A 529 -19.31 10.74 -2.17
N ASN A 530 -18.73 10.23 -3.25
CA ASN A 530 -17.36 9.77 -3.23
C ASN A 530 -16.40 10.91 -3.57
N ILE A 531 -15.52 11.26 -2.65
CA ILE A 531 -14.60 12.38 -2.80
C ILE A 531 -13.46 12.04 -3.77
N ARG A 532 -12.90 10.83 -3.70
CA ARG A 532 -11.87 10.36 -4.65
C ARG A 532 -12.34 10.39 -6.11
N ARG A 533 -13.57 9.94 -6.35
CA ARG A 533 -14.19 9.86 -7.69
C ARG A 533 -14.79 11.21 -8.15
N SER A 534 -14.73 12.22 -7.28
CA SER A 534 -15.09 13.59 -7.62
C SER A 534 -13.86 14.32 -8.17
N GLY A 535 -14.09 15.22 -9.12
CA GLY A 535 -13.04 16.11 -9.62
C GLY A 535 -12.63 17.15 -8.59
N PRO A 536 -11.95 18.23 -9.00
CA PRO A 536 -11.76 19.42 -8.20
C PRO A 536 -13.04 19.82 -7.45
N ILE A 537 -12.94 20.00 -6.14
CA ILE A 537 -14.06 20.42 -5.29
C ILE A 537 -13.75 21.86 -4.87
N GLY A 538 -14.78 22.68 -4.80
CA GLY A 538 -14.63 24.07 -4.41
C GLY A 538 -15.32 24.40 -3.10
N GLU A 539 -14.90 25.53 -2.53
CA GLU A 539 -15.62 26.18 -1.44
C GLU A 539 -16.59 27.19 -2.04
N ASP A 540 -17.82 27.20 -1.51
CA ASP A 540 -18.80 28.24 -1.81
C ASP A 540 -18.72 29.34 -0.76
N ILE A 541 -18.61 30.58 -1.23
CA ILE A 541 -18.69 31.79 -0.41
C ILE A 541 -19.89 32.59 -0.89
N ASP A 542 -20.91 32.68 -0.05
CA ASP A 542 -22.10 33.49 -0.31
C ASP A 542 -21.85 34.95 0.07
N THR A 543 -22.16 35.88 -0.83
CA THR A 543 -22.04 37.32 -0.55
C THR A 543 -23.20 38.13 -1.14
N THR A 544 -23.31 39.39 -0.72
CA THR A 544 -24.30 40.37 -1.19
C THR A 544 -23.70 41.31 -2.22
N LYS A 545 -24.55 41.96 -3.04
CA LYS A 545 -24.12 42.83 -4.15
C LYS A 545 -23.15 43.95 -3.73
N ASP A 546 -23.34 44.57 -2.56
CA ASP A 546 -22.53 45.71 -2.10
C ASP A 546 -21.11 45.32 -1.67
N GLN A 547 -20.89 44.02 -1.39
CA GLN A 547 -19.58 43.45 -1.04
C GLN A 547 -18.91 42.74 -2.23
N LEU A 548 -19.63 42.60 -3.36
CA LEU A 548 -19.23 41.79 -4.50
C LEU A 548 -17.92 42.27 -5.14
N GLU A 549 -17.79 43.57 -5.43
CA GLU A 549 -16.61 44.12 -6.11
C GLU A 549 -15.36 43.98 -5.24
N LYS A 550 -15.44 44.37 -3.96
CA LYS A 550 -14.32 44.24 -3.01
C LYS A 550 -13.89 42.80 -2.78
N LEU A 551 -14.85 41.87 -2.70
CA LEU A 551 -14.55 40.45 -2.54
C LEU A 551 -13.91 39.87 -3.80
N THR A 552 -14.36 40.30 -4.99
CA THR A 552 -13.78 39.87 -6.27
C THR A 552 -12.32 40.30 -6.36
N ASP A 553 -12.03 41.58 -6.11
CA ASP A 553 -10.68 42.13 -6.18
C ASP A 553 -9.75 41.45 -5.16
N PHE A 554 -10.24 41.20 -3.95
CA PHE A 554 -9.51 40.46 -2.93
C PHE A 554 -9.21 39.03 -3.37
N LEU A 555 -10.21 38.28 -3.87
CA LEU A 555 -10.03 36.89 -4.27
C LEU A 555 -9.13 36.75 -5.49
N VAL A 556 -9.19 37.67 -6.45
CA VAL A 556 -8.27 37.70 -7.60
C VAL A 556 -6.84 37.97 -7.14
N ASN A 557 -6.62 38.98 -6.30
CA ASN A 557 -5.29 39.29 -5.77
C ASN A 557 -4.74 38.15 -4.88
N TYR A 558 -5.62 37.50 -4.11
CA TYR A 558 -5.26 36.33 -3.32
C TYR A 558 -4.81 35.17 -4.21
N LEU A 559 -5.58 34.83 -5.26
CA LEU A 559 -5.21 33.77 -6.22
C LEU A 559 -3.90 34.07 -6.98
N GLU A 560 -3.56 35.35 -7.18
CA GLU A 560 -2.31 35.77 -7.84
C GLU A 560 -1.09 35.76 -6.90
N THR A 561 -1.29 35.98 -5.59
CA THR A 561 -0.21 36.14 -4.60
C THR A 561 -0.01 34.90 -3.70
N GLU A 562 -0.89 33.91 -3.79
CA GLU A 562 -0.88 32.76 -2.89
C GLU A 562 0.27 31.78 -3.17
N GLU A 563 1.19 31.67 -2.22
CA GLU A 563 2.30 30.73 -2.24
C GLU A 563 1.88 29.26 -2.08
N SER A 564 0.70 28.99 -1.50
CA SER A 564 0.23 27.63 -1.15
C SER A 564 -0.18 26.81 -2.38
N ARG A 565 -0.42 27.46 -3.53
CA ARG A 565 -0.77 26.87 -4.84
C ARG A 565 -1.99 25.92 -4.81
N GLU A 566 -2.83 25.99 -3.78
CA GLU A 566 -3.92 25.02 -3.56
C GLU A 566 -5.14 25.24 -4.47
N PHE A 567 -5.31 26.43 -5.05
CA PHE A 567 -6.47 26.80 -5.86
C PHE A 567 -6.16 26.95 -7.36
N PHE A 568 -7.14 26.70 -8.21
CA PHE A 568 -7.06 27.11 -9.62
C PHE A 568 -7.10 28.63 -9.73
N PRO A 569 -6.38 29.26 -10.67
CA PRO A 569 -6.38 30.72 -10.88
C PRO A 569 -7.68 31.22 -11.55
N VAL A 570 -8.78 30.48 -11.41
CA VAL A 570 -10.06 30.75 -12.06
C VAL A 570 -11.13 30.87 -11.00
N LEU A 571 -11.58 32.10 -10.78
CA LEU A 571 -12.71 32.41 -9.92
C LEU A 571 -14.01 32.26 -10.72
N LYS A 572 -14.89 31.34 -10.30
CA LYS A 572 -16.25 31.21 -10.85
C LYS A 572 -17.25 31.82 -9.88
N HIS A 573 -18.32 32.42 -10.40
CA HIS A 573 -19.41 32.92 -9.59
C HIS A 573 -20.76 32.47 -10.18
N ASN A 574 -21.71 32.14 -9.31
CA ASN A 574 -23.09 31.82 -9.67
C ASN A 574 -24.03 32.74 -8.90
N VAL A 575 -25.03 33.29 -9.60
CA VAL A 575 -26.12 34.02 -8.93
C VAL A 575 -27.16 33.00 -8.50
N ASN A 576 -27.27 32.78 -7.19
CA ASN A 576 -28.14 31.74 -6.64
C ASN A 576 -29.59 32.19 -6.54
N GLU A 577 -29.82 33.38 -5.96
CA GLU A 577 -31.15 33.86 -5.65
C GLU A 577 -31.23 35.38 -5.70
N PHE A 578 -32.35 35.89 -6.22
CA PHE A 578 -32.69 37.31 -6.16
C PHE A 578 -33.65 37.55 -4.99
N ILE A 579 -33.14 38.12 -3.89
CA ILE A 579 -33.95 38.44 -2.71
C ILE A 579 -34.84 39.67 -2.98
N SER A 580 -34.39 40.64 -3.79
CA SER A 580 -35.17 41.82 -4.19
C SER A 580 -34.67 42.44 -5.51
N SER A 581 -35.31 43.52 -5.99
CA SER A 581 -34.83 44.29 -7.16
C SER A 581 -33.46 44.97 -6.95
N LYS A 582 -32.93 44.96 -5.71
CA LYS A 582 -31.64 45.55 -5.35
C LYS A 582 -30.66 44.57 -4.69
N SER A 583 -31.07 43.35 -4.35
CA SER A 583 -30.22 42.39 -3.63
C SER A 583 -30.29 40.99 -4.26
N MET A 584 -29.12 40.41 -4.48
CA MET A 584 -28.94 39.03 -4.96
C MET A 584 -27.86 38.35 -4.11
N ILE A 585 -28.01 37.03 -3.91
CA ILE A 585 -26.97 36.16 -3.34
C ILE A 585 -26.13 35.66 -4.51
N VAL A 586 -24.83 35.93 -4.44
CA VAL A 586 -23.84 35.37 -5.37
C VAL A 586 -22.93 34.44 -4.60
N SER A 587 -22.75 33.23 -5.09
CA SER A 587 -21.77 32.29 -4.56
C SER A 587 -20.53 32.33 -5.43
N TYR A 588 -19.38 32.56 -4.79
CA TYR A 588 -18.08 32.36 -5.41
C TYR A 588 -17.62 30.93 -5.19
N PHE A 589 -17.27 30.24 -6.27
CA PHE A 589 -16.76 28.89 -6.26
C PHE A 589 -15.25 28.90 -6.48
N LEU A 590 -14.49 28.73 -5.40
CA LEU A 590 -13.03 28.61 -5.42
C LEU A 590 -12.66 27.14 -5.57
N ASN A 591 -12.24 26.74 -6.77
CA ASN A 591 -11.86 25.35 -7.03
C ASN A 591 -10.48 25.03 -6.46
N HIS A 592 -10.41 24.03 -5.59
CA HIS A 592 -9.14 23.45 -5.15
C HIS A 592 -8.53 22.60 -6.28
N LYS A 593 -7.21 22.67 -6.49
CA LYS A 593 -6.46 21.80 -7.42
C LYS A 593 -6.50 20.33 -6.97
N HIS A 594 -6.63 20.10 -5.66
CA HIS A 594 -6.84 18.80 -5.06
C HIS A 594 -8.29 18.63 -4.58
N ASN A 595 -8.81 17.41 -4.61
CA ASN A 595 -10.07 17.12 -3.93
C ASN A 595 -9.80 16.83 -2.44
N TRP A 596 -10.83 16.92 -1.61
CA TRP A 596 -10.73 16.65 -0.17
C TRP A 596 -10.49 15.17 0.18
N GLN A 597 -10.12 14.33 -0.79
CA GLN A 597 -9.86 12.92 -0.57
C GLN A 597 -8.81 12.73 0.54
N ASP A 598 -7.81 13.60 0.53
CA ASP A 598 -6.71 13.59 1.50
C ASP A 598 -6.93 14.60 2.64
N ASN A 599 -8.12 15.15 2.83
CA ASN A 599 -8.36 16.16 3.87
C ASN A 599 -8.02 15.59 5.27
N GLY A 600 -7.24 16.31 6.08
CA GLY A 600 -6.56 15.74 7.25
C GLY A 600 -5.35 14.88 6.88
N ARG A 601 -4.48 15.38 6.00
CA ARG A 601 -3.38 14.63 5.38
C ARG A 601 -2.43 14.04 6.43
N ARG A 602 -2.10 12.77 6.25
CA ARG A 602 -0.81 12.21 6.66
C ARG A 602 0.07 12.23 5.43
N GLY A 603 1.28 12.78 5.55
CA GLY A 603 2.09 13.02 4.36
C GLY A 603 3.50 13.51 4.69
N GLY A 604 4.11 14.15 3.70
CA GLY A 604 5.38 14.83 3.84
C GLY A 604 5.26 16.10 4.65
N ILE A 605 6.21 17.01 4.51
CA ILE A 605 6.25 18.27 5.26
C ILE A 605 5.11 19.23 4.90
N GLU A 606 4.51 19.06 3.72
CA GLU A 606 3.43 19.91 3.20
C GLU A 606 2.18 19.91 4.08
N VAL A 607 1.97 18.86 4.88
CA VAL A 607 0.78 18.70 5.74
C VAL A 607 0.88 19.44 7.07
N LEU A 608 2.06 19.97 7.41
CA LEU A 608 2.24 20.74 8.65
C LEU A 608 1.71 22.15 8.43
N GLU A 609 0.89 22.63 9.37
CA GLU A 609 0.32 23.97 9.32
C GLU A 609 0.45 24.62 10.68
N VAL A 610 0.87 25.88 10.71
CA VAL A 610 0.82 26.71 11.92
C VAL A 610 -0.53 27.40 11.92
N LYS A 611 -1.36 27.08 12.92
CA LYS A 611 -2.74 27.57 13.03
C LYS A 611 -3.06 27.99 14.46
N ASN A 612 -3.97 28.95 14.56
CA ASN A 612 -4.56 29.33 15.84
C ASN A 612 -5.45 28.19 16.36
N VAL A 613 -5.14 27.68 17.55
CA VAL A 613 -5.89 26.63 18.22
C VAL A 613 -6.29 27.06 19.64
N PRO A 614 -7.36 26.52 20.23
CA PRO A 614 -7.75 26.85 21.58
C PRO A 614 -6.63 26.53 22.59
N LYS A 615 -6.32 27.49 23.48
CA LYS A 615 -5.38 27.28 24.59
C LYS A 615 -5.90 26.14 25.48
N PRO A 616 -5.08 25.11 25.79
CA PRO A 616 -5.55 23.99 26.59
C PRO A 616 -5.81 24.41 28.04
N ILE A 617 -6.75 23.72 28.68
CA ILE A 617 -7.14 23.96 30.08
C ILE A 617 -6.60 22.79 30.91
N PRO A 618 -5.75 23.03 31.92
CA PRO A 618 -5.22 21.96 32.77
C PRO A 618 -6.31 21.38 33.67
N THR A 619 -6.25 20.07 33.92
CA THR A 619 -7.02 19.44 35.00
C THR A 619 -6.43 19.77 36.38
N GLN A 620 -7.10 19.32 37.45
CA GLN A 620 -6.62 19.50 38.83
C GLN A 620 -5.23 18.88 39.09
N SER A 621 -4.81 17.90 38.28
CA SER A 621 -3.52 17.21 38.42
C SER A 621 -2.46 17.63 37.39
N GLN A 622 -2.73 18.64 36.56
CA GLN A 622 -1.85 19.05 35.46
C GLN A 622 -1.27 20.45 35.63
N LEU A 623 -0.19 20.70 34.91
CA LEU A 623 0.37 22.04 34.71
C LEU A 623 -0.01 22.55 33.32
N LEU A 624 -0.23 23.85 33.21
CA LEU A 624 -0.19 24.55 31.92
C LEU A 624 1.16 25.25 31.82
N VAL A 625 1.95 24.88 30.82
CA VAL A 625 3.26 25.47 30.57
C VAL A 625 3.17 26.36 29.33
N ARG A 626 3.63 27.61 29.46
CA ARG A 626 3.92 28.49 28.33
C ARG A 626 5.31 28.14 27.81
N ASN A 627 5.38 27.51 26.66
CA ASN A 627 6.62 27.02 26.08
C ASN A 627 7.49 28.20 25.60
N GLU A 628 8.80 28.08 25.81
CA GLU A 628 9.81 29.00 25.26
C GLU A 628 10.58 28.28 24.14
N VAL A 629 10.90 27.01 24.37
CA VAL A 629 11.63 26.16 23.42
C VAL A 629 11.04 24.75 23.46
N VAL A 630 10.91 24.10 22.31
CA VAL A 630 10.34 22.76 22.19
C VAL A 630 11.23 21.86 21.34
N GLY A 631 11.31 20.59 21.71
CA GLY A 631 12.22 19.64 21.07
C GLY A 631 11.57 18.92 19.89
N ILE A 632 12.24 18.94 18.73
CA ILE A 632 11.80 18.15 17.56
C ILE A 632 12.43 16.77 17.60
N ASN A 633 11.62 15.76 17.33
CA ASN A 633 12.01 14.37 17.41
C ASN A 633 11.64 13.62 16.13
N PHE A 634 12.42 12.59 15.79
CA PHE A 634 12.14 11.81 14.59
C PHE A 634 10.76 11.12 14.65
N ILE A 635 10.24 10.86 15.85
CA ILE A 635 8.88 10.33 16.05
C ILE A 635 7.79 11.28 15.53
N ASP A 636 8.03 12.59 15.50
CA ASP A 636 7.08 13.57 14.96
C ASP A 636 6.85 13.33 13.46
N THR A 637 7.90 12.92 12.74
CA THR A 637 7.82 12.52 11.32
C THR A 637 7.01 11.23 11.14
N TYR A 638 7.03 10.30 12.10
CA TYR A 638 6.25 9.07 12.05
C TYR A 638 4.76 9.31 12.28
N HIS A 639 4.40 10.22 13.19
CA HIS A 639 3.01 10.63 13.37
C HIS A 639 2.48 11.36 12.14
N ARG A 640 3.28 12.30 11.61
CA ARG A 640 2.95 13.10 10.41
C ARG A 640 2.79 12.22 9.16
N SER A 641 3.73 11.32 8.90
CA SER A 641 3.69 10.41 7.74
C SER A 641 2.64 9.30 7.86
N GLY A 642 2.13 9.04 9.06
CA GLY A 642 1.16 7.97 9.31
C GLY A 642 1.74 6.61 9.65
N LEU A 643 3.07 6.50 9.75
CA LEU A 643 3.71 5.28 10.27
C LEU A 643 3.20 4.94 11.67
N TYR A 644 3.01 5.97 12.51
CA TYR A 644 2.32 5.86 13.80
C TYR A 644 1.00 6.62 13.76
N LYS A 645 -0.10 5.91 14.04
CA LYS A 645 -1.45 6.46 13.95
C LYS A 645 -1.76 7.29 15.19
N VAL A 646 -2.30 8.48 14.97
CA VAL A 646 -2.76 9.47 15.96
C VAL A 646 -4.11 10.06 15.52
N PRO A 647 -5.07 10.37 16.40
CA PRO A 647 -6.28 11.08 16.01
C PRO A 647 -5.94 12.43 15.35
N LEU A 648 -6.71 12.87 14.35
CA LEU A 648 -6.50 14.13 13.64
C LEU A 648 -7.67 15.10 13.92
N PRO A 649 -7.44 16.43 13.99
CA PRO A 649 -6.15 17.12 13.85
C PRO A 649 -5.20 16.83 15.03
N TYR A 650 -3.89 16.81 14.75
CA TYR A 650 -2.84 16.45 15.72
C TYR A 650 -1.79 17.56 15.82
N ILE A 651 -1.43 17.94 17.04
CA ILE A 651 -0.32 18.85 17.33
C ILE A 651 0.93 18.00 17.62
N PRO A 652 2.01 18.09 16.82
CA PRO A 652 3.22 17.32 17.08
C PRO A 652 3.99 17.74 18.34
N GLY A 653 5.04 17.00 18.69
CA GLY A 653 5.92 17.34 19.81
C GLY A 653 5.77 16.40 21.00
N ARG A 654 6.91 16.10 21.65
CA ARG A 654 7.03 15.16 22.77
C ARG A 654 7.75 15.71 24.00
N GLU A 655 8.32 16.89 23.90
CA GLU A 655 9.07 17.54 24.98
C GLU A 655 9.09 19.06 24.79
N GLY A 656 9.20 19.77 25.90
CA GLY A 656 9.25 21.23 25.91
C GLY A 656 9.91 21.78 27.16
N SER A 657 10.30 23.04 27.08
CA SER A 657 10.77 23.82 28.21
C SER A 657 10.19 25.22 28.17
N GLY A 658 9.77 25.70 29.33
CA GLY A 658 9.02 26.95 29.43
C GLY A 658 8.71 27.33 30.86
N ILE A 659 7.72 28.19 31.03
CA ILE A 659 7.30 28.75 32.32
C ILE A 659 5.92 28.23 32.68
N VAL A 660 5.75 27.77 33.92
CA VAL A 660 4.46 27.33 34.44
C VAL A 660 3.51 28.53 34.52
N GLU A 661 2.45 28.49 33.73
CA GLU A 661 1.41 29.53 33.63
C GLU A 661 0.27 29.27 34.61
N LYS A 662 -0.16 28.01 34.73
CA LYS A 662 -1.19 27.56 35.67
C LYS A 662 -0.84 26.22 36.29
N VAL A 663 -1.30 26.02 37.51
CA VAL A 663 -1.09 24.81 38.31
C VAL A 663 -2.46 24.29 38.74
N GLY A 664 -2.72 23.01 38.49
CA GLY A 664 -3.91 22.32 39.01
C GLY A 664 -3.90 22.22 40.53
N GLU A 665 -5.08 22.21 41.15
CA GLU A 665 -5.25 22.28 42.63
C GLU A 665 -4.54 21.15 43.40
N ASP A 666 -4.40 19.97 42.79
CA ASP A 666 -3.79 18.79 43.40
C ASP A 666 -2.25 18.80 43.29
N VAL A 667 -1.70 19.67 42.46
CA VAL A 667 -0.25 19.73 42.22
C VAL A 667 0.42 20.56 43.33
N LYS A 668 1.30 19.93 44.10
CA LYS A 668 1.99 20.57 45.25
C LYS A 668 3.46 20.95 45.00
N ASN A 669 4.09 20.35 43.98
CA ASN A 669 5.55 20.45 43.79
C ASN A 669 5.98 21.57 42.83
N PHE A 670 5.02 22.28 42.24
CA PHE A 670 5.25 23.36 41.27
C PHE A 670 4.36 24.55 41.59
N GLN A 671 4.83 25.73 41.21
CA GLN A 671 4.10 27.00 41.35
C GLN A 671 4.14 27.78 40.03
N VAL A 672 3.20 28.70 39.86
CA VAL A 672 3.19 29.64 38.72
C VAL A 672 4.50 30.43 38.70
N GLY A 673 5.10 30.56 37.52
CA GLY A 673 6.40 31.22 37.31
C GLY A 673 7.61 30.27 37.37
N ASP A 674 7.45 29.02 37.82
CA ASP A 674 8.54 28.05 37.79
C ASP A 674 8.99 27.79 36.33
N LYS A 675 10.31 27.83 36.10
CA LYS A 675 10.91 27.42 34.83
C LYS A 675 11.07 25.90 34.84
N VAL A 676 10.54 25.22 33.82
CA VAL A 676 10.47 23.76 33.79
C VAL A 676 10.89 23.19 32.44
N ALA A 677 11.29 21.92 32.45
CA ALA A 677 11.40 21.07 31.27
C ALA A 677 10.55 19.81 31.52
N TYR A 678 9.87 19.32 30.49
CA TYR A 678 8.93 18.21 30.65
C TYR A 678 8.83 17.34 29.41
N LEU A 679 8.46 16.08 29.63
CA LEU A 679 7.91 15.21 28.59
C LEU A 679 6.39 15.38 28.56
N GLY A 680 5.83 15.58 27.37
CA GLY A 680 4.41 15.85 27.18
C GLY A 680 3.95 15.54 25.76
N GLU A 681 2.68 15.74 25.49
CA GLU A 681 2.14 15.68 24.12
C GLU A 681 1.79 17.09 23.65
N ASN A 682 1.63 17.27 22.34
CA ASN A 682 1.19 18.53 21.73
C ASN A 682 2.11 19.72 22.08
N THR A 683 3.41 19.47 22.20
CA THR A 683 4.37 20.49 22.65
C THR A 683 4.77 21.47 21.55
N ASN A 684 4.55 21.20 20.26
CA ASN A 684 4.76 22.16 19.16
C ASN A 684 3.65 23.23 19.14
N ALA A 685 3.52 23.96 20.25
CA ALA A 685 2.53 24.97 20.52
C ALA A 685 3.06 25.95 21.58
N GLU A 686 2.48 27.15 21.61
CA GLU A 686 2.79 28.17 22.61
C GLU A 686 2.47 27.73 24.05
N TYR A 687 1.42 26.92 24.20
CA TYR A 687 0.98 26.39 25.48
C TYR A 687 0.70 24.90 25.37
N ALA A 688 1.18 24.13 26.35
CA ALA A 688 0.88 22.70 26.42
C ALA A 688 0.67 22.25 27.87
N LEU A 689 -0.02 21.12 28.00
CA LEU A 689 -0.28 20.48 29.29
C LEU A 689 0.91 19.58 29.66
N ALA A 690 1.42 19.75 30.86
CA ALA A 690 2.49 18.93 31.40
C ALA A 690 2.00 18.11 32.60
N ASN A 691 2.42 16.86 32.67
CA ASN A 691 2.24 16.03 33.85
C ASN A 691 3.36 16.37 34.86
N PRO A 692 3.04 16.79 36.09
CA PRO A 692 4.03 17.07 37.13
C PRO A 692 5.05 15.94 37.37
N ASP A 693 4.65 14.67 37.18
CA ASP A 693 5.51 13.51 37.44
C ASP A 693 6.59 13.32 36.37
N TYR A 694 6.40 13.88 35.17
CA TYR A 694 7.35 13.87 34.06
C TYR A 694 7.91 15.27 33.77
N THR A 695 7.96 16.10 34.81
CA THR A 695 8.43 17.50 34.75
C THR A 695 9.58 17.70 35.74
N ILE A 696 10.61 18.43 35.32
CA ILE A 696 11.74 18.85 36.16
C ILE A 696 11.89 20.37 36.18
N LYS A 697 12.53 20.91 37.23
CA LYS A 697 12.84 22.34 37.31
C LYS A 697 14.08 22.66 36.48
N LEU A 698 14.02 23.73 35.70
CA LEU A 698 15.10 24.12 34.78
C LEU A 698 16.36 24.62 35.49
N SER A 699 16.29 24.92 36.80
CA SER A 699 17.46 25.30 37.61
C SER A 699 18.60 24.27 37.52
N GLU A 700 18.29 23.03 37.14
CA GLU A 700 19.26 21.95 36.94
C GLU A 700 19.94 21.96 35.56
N LEU A 701 19.47 22.79 34.62
CA LEU A 701 19.88 22.79 33.19
C LEU A 701 20.29 24.16 32.62
N GLU A 702 20.17 25.23 33.41
CA GLU A 702 20.53 26.64 33.13
C GLU A 702 19.78 27.33 31.96
N LYS A 703 19.52 26.64 30.85
CA LYS A 703 18.95 27.17 29.59
C LYS A 703 17.72 26.38 29.14
N PHE A 704 16.73 27.06 28.56
CA PHE A 704 15.51 26.41 28.04
C PHE A 704 15.83 25.42 26.92
N GLU A 705 16.83 25.71 26.10
CA GLU A 705 17.29 24.85 25.02
C GLU A 705 17.84 23.51 25.53
N ASN A 706 18.55 23.53 26.66
CA ASN A 706 19.01 22.30 27.31
C ASN A 706 17.81 21.48 27.83
N GLY A 707 16.84 22.15 28.46
CA GLY A 707 15.59 21.54 28.93
C GLY A 707 14.80 20.86 27.82
N ALA A 708 14.57 21.57 26.71
CA ALA A 708 13.78 21.10 25.58
C ALA A 708 14.53 20.09 24.69
N GLY A 709 15.85 19.95 24.86
CA GLY A 709 16.67 19.07 24.04
C GLY A 709 17.15 17.80 24.74
N ILE A 710 17.18 17.76 26.08
CA ILE A 710 17.80 16.63 26.78
C ILE A 710 16.83 15.49 27.10
N LEU A 711 15.60 15.79 27.52
CA LEU A 711 14.78 14.80 28.21
C LEU A 711 14.48 13.58 27.34
N LEU A 712 13.91 13.75 26.14
CA LEU A 712 13.47 12.58 25.37
C LEU A 712 14.66 11.72 24.91
N GLN A 713 15.67 12.34 24.30
CA GLN A 713 16.82 11.61 23.76
C GLN A 713 17.78 11.10 24.83
N GLY A 714 17.96 11.85 25.93
CA GLY A 714 18.79 11.46 27.06
C GLY A 714 18.17 10.31 27.84
N LEU A 715 16.87 10.37 28.16
CA LEU A 715 16.18 9.28 28.84
C LEU A 715 16.04 8.04 27.94
N THR A 716 15.92 8.22 26.63
CA THR A 716 16.03 7.11 25.68
C THR A 716 17.41 6.46 25.76
N ALA A 717 18.50 7.23 25.75
CA ALA A 717 19.85 6.67 25.88
C ALA A 717 20.06 5.96 27.23
N MET A 718 19.61 6.55 28.33
CA MET A 718 19.67 5.94 29.67
C MET A 718 18.90 4.63 29.70
N SER A 719 17.64 4.61 29.30
CA SER A 719 16.81 3.39 29.35
C SER A 719 17.37 2.28 28.45
N LEU A 720 17.88 2.61 27.25
CA LEU A 720 18.47 1.62 26.36
C LEU A 720 19.75 0.98 26.92
N THR A 721 20.59 1.77 27.60
CA THR A 721 21.91 1.33 28.09
C THR A 721 21.91 0.76 29.51
N THR A 722 20.81 0.93 30.25
CA THR A 722 20.67 0.44 31.63
C THR A 722 19.58 -0.63 31.78
N LEU A 723 18.43 -0.46 31.11
CA LEU A 723 17.27 -1.34 31.26
C LEU A 723 17.12 -2.32 30.08
N ALA A 724 17.25 -1.86 28.84
CA ALA A 724 17.08 -2.71 27.67
C ALA A 724 18.28 -3.65 27.45
N TYR A 725 19.49 -3.09 27.54
CA TYR A 725 20.74 -3.84 27.60
C TYR A 725 21.64 -3.17 28.64
N GLU A 726 21.89 -3.83 29.76
CA GLU A 726 22.81 -3.37 30.81
C GLU A 726 24.25 -3.35 30.26
N VAL A 727 24.70 -2.18 29.80
CA VAL A 727 26.06 -1.99 29.25
C VAL A 727 27.09 -2.10 30.36
N LYS A 728 28.09 -2.95 30.15
CA LYS A 728 29.18 -3.18 31.11
C LYS A 728 30.50 -2.61 30.60
N ALA A 729 31.38 -2.25 31.54
CA ALA A 729 32.74 -1.86 31.19
C ALA A 729 33.41 -2.99 30.38
N GLY A 730 34.03 -2.62 29.25
CA GLY A 730 34.64 -3.55 28.31
C GLY A 730 33.69 -4.18 27.28
N ASP A 731 32.37 -3.95 27.35
CA ASP A 731 31.48 -4.31 26.27
C ASP A 731 31.85 -3.53 25.00
N ILE A 732 31.87 -4.21 23.87
CA ILE A 732 31.98 -3.59 22.55
C ILE A 732 30.58 -3.44 21.98
N VAL A 733 30.17 -2.21 21.67
CA VAL A 733 28.83 -1.88 21.16
C VAL A 733 28.89 -1.18 19.82
N LEU A 734 27.89 -1.41 18.96
CA LEU A 734 27.71 -0.71 17.69
C LEU A 734 26.53 0.26 17.80
N VAL A 735 26.73 1.52 17.45
CA VAL A 735 25.69 2.56 17.46
C VAL A 735 25.49 3.09 16.04
N HIS A 736 24.29 2.86 15.49
CA HIS A 736 23.92 3.46 14.20
C HIS A 736 23.52 4.93 14.35
N ALA A 737 23.86 5.73 13.33
CA ALA A 737 23.68 7.19 13.34
C ALA A 737 24.29 7.87 14.57
N SER A 738 25.56 7.57 14.85
CA SER A 738 26.29 8.02 16.05
C SER A 738 26.40 9.55 16.21
N ALA A 739 26.20 10.32 15.12
CA ALA A 739 26.16 11.78 15.16
C ALA A 739 24.74 12.37 15.27
N GLY A 740 23.69 11.54 15.20
CA GLY A 740 22.30 11.99 15.36
C GLY A 740 21.96 12.35 16.82
N GLY A 741 20.79 12.93 17.07
CA GLY A 741 20.35 13.33 18.42
C GLY A 741 20.44 12.20 19.45
N THR A 742 19.68 11.12 19.28
CA THR A 742 19.73 9.98 20.22
C THR A 742 21.04 9.20 20.12
N GLY A 743 21.61 9.07 18.91
CA GLY A 743 22.85 8.31 18.70
C GLY A 743 24.03 8.90 19.48
N SER A 744 24.18 10.23 19.47
CA SER A 744 25.25 10.90 20.22
C SER A 744 25.09 10.74 21.73
N MET A 745 23.85 10.77 22.25
CA MET A 745 23.57 10.50 23.66
C MET A 745 23.94 9.06 24.04
N ILE A 746 23.59 8.06 23.22
CA ILE A 746 23.95 6.66 23.46
C ILE A 746 25.47 6.49 23.50
N VAL A 747 26.19 7.09 22.54
CA VAL A 747 27.67 7.07 22.51
C VAL A 747 28.23 7.60 23.82
N GLN A 748 27.83 8.81 24.23
CA GLN A 748 28.32 9.46 25.45
C GLN A 748 28.01 8.63 26.71
N VAL A 749 26.81 8.05 26.82
CA VAL A 749 26.43 7.20 27.96
C VAL A 749 27.25 5.90 27.98
N CYS A 750 27.36 5.20 26.85
CA CYS A 750 28.17 3.98 26.74
C CYS A 750 29.64 4.23 27.11
N LYS A 751 30.22 5.36 26.69
CA LYS A 751 31.59 5.73 27.05
C LYS A 751 31.77 5.99 28.52
N ASN A 752 30.82 6.67 29.15
CA ASN A 752 30.84 6.87 30.61
C ASN A 752 30.70 5.57 31.41
N LEU A 753 30.06 4.54 30.84
CA LEU A 753 29.97 3.19 31.40
C LEU A 753 31.21 2.32 31.11
N GLY A 754 32.20 2.85 30.39
CA GLY A 754 33.45 2.14 30.08
C GLY A 754 33.36 1.15 28.92
N ALA A 755 32.36 1.27 28.04
CA ALA A 755 32.26 0.48 26.83
C ALA A 755 33.22 0.96 25.73
N VAL A 756 33.53 0.06 24.81
CA VAL A 756 34.17 0.36 23.51
C VAL A 756 33.06 0.59 22.50
N VAL A 757 33.00 1.78 21.91
CA VAL A 757 31.90 2.22 21.04
C VAL A 757 32.36 2.30 19.59
N ILE A 758 31.69 1.54 18.74
CA ILE A 758 31.81 1.62 17.29
C ILE A 758 30.61 2.43 16.78
N GLY A 759 30.84 3.60 16.19
CA GLY A 759 29.81 4.42 15.55
C GLY A 759 29.70 4.17 14.05
N THR A 760 28.52 4.39 13.46
CA THR A 760 28.37 4.47 12.00
C THR A 760 27.69 5.76 11.58
N THR A 761 28.16 6.35 10.48
CA THR A 761 27.67 7.63 9.97
C THR A 761 27.91 7.79 8.46
N SER A 762 27.35 8.86 7.86
CA SER A 762 27.30 9.08 6.41
C SER A 762 28.34 10.03 5.82
N SER A 763 29.07 10.81 6.64
CA SER A 763 29.99 11.82 6.12
C SER A 763 31.18 12.05 7.05
N ILE A 764 32.27 12.59 6.49
CA ILE A 764 33.51 12.93 7.21
C ILE A 764 33.24 13.89 8.38
N GLU A 765 32.36 14.89 8.19
CA GLU A 765 32.04 15.85 9.25
C GLU A 765 31.37 15.15 10.44
N LYS A 766 30.49 14.19 10.15
CA LYS A 766 29.83 13.38 11.17
C LYS A 766 30.75 12.34 11.78
N VAL A 767 31.79 11.90 11.08
CA VAL A 767 32.85 11.06 11.66
C VAL A 767 33.53 11.84 12.78
N LYS A 768 33.96 13.07 12.50
CA LYS A 768 34.58 13.95 13.50
C LYS A 768 33.65 14.17 14.70
N SER A 769 32.39 14.53 14.46
CA SER A 769 31.41 14.72 15.55
C SER A 769 31.18 13.43 16.37
N SER A 770 31.14 12.26 15.73
CA SER A 770 30.98 10.98 16.45
C SER A 770 32.19 10.64 17.32
N MET A 771 33.39 10.96 16.87
CA MET A 771 34.63 10.81 17.65
C MET A 771 34.64 11.77 18.85
N GLU A 772 34.24 13.04 18.66
CA GLU A 772 34.12 14.03 19.75
C GLU A 772 33.09 13.62 20.81
N ASN A 773 32.01 12.95 20.40
CA ASN A 773 31.03 12.35 21.31
C ASN A 773 31.58 11.13 22.08
N GLY A 774 32.72 10.59 21.65
CA GLY A 774 33.46 9.54 22.36
C GLY A 774 33.53 8.19 21.66
N CYS A 775 33.11 8.05 20.39
CA CYS A 775 33.35 6.79 19.67
C CYS A 775 34.84 6.44 19.65
N ASP A 776 35.18 5.16 19.90
CA ASP A 776 36.55 4.67 19.77
C ASP A 776 36.88 4.40 18.29
N TYR A 777 35.87 3.95 17.54
CA TYR A 777 35.93 3.70 16.11
C TYR A 777 34.69 4.28 15.45
N VAL A 778 34.83 4.86 14.26
CA VAL A 778 33.69 5.32 13.47
C VAL A 778 33.85 4.83 12.05
N ILE A 779 32.79 4.25 11.50
CA ILE A 779 32.73 3.72 10.15
C ILE A 779 31.87 4.65 9.30
N ASN A 780 32.43 5.18 8.21
CA ASN A 780 31.66 5.88 7.19
C ASN A 780 31.02 4.85 6.25
N TYR A 781 29.73 4.60 6.40
CA TYR A 781 29.05 3.52 5.65
C TYR A 781 28.88 3.80 4.15
N ASN A 782 29.20 5.02 3.69
CA ASN A 782 29.22 5.35 2.26
C ASN A 782 30.55 4.97 1.59
N GLU A 783 31.61 4.77 2.37
CA GLU A 783 32.97 4.51 1.89
C GLU A 783 33.48 3.12 2.31
N GLU A 784 32.96 2.59 3.43
CA GLU A 784 33.46 1.37 4.08
C GLU A 784 32.36 0.32 4.27
N ASP A 785 32.73 -0.95 4.15
CA ASP A 785 31.86 -2.07 4.53
C ASP A 785 31.81 -2.21 6.06
N VAL A 786 30.65 -1.87 6.62
CA VAL A 786 30.39 -1.91 8.07
C VAL A 786 30.63 -3.30 8.66
N LEU A 787 30.21 -4.38 7.99
CA LEU A 787 30.36 -5.73 8.53
C LEU A 787 31.84 -6.14 8.56
N ALA A 788 32.57 -5.86 7.48
CA ALA A 788 33.98 -6.15 7.38
C ALA A 788 34.77 -5.40 8.46
N LYS A 789 34.50 -4.10 8.63
CA LYS A 789 35.13 -3.27 9.66
C LYS A 789 34.80 -3.71 11.08
N VAL A 790 33.54 -4.04 11.37
CA VAL A 790 33.18 -4.57 12.68
C VAL A 790 33.92 -5.88 12.97
N LYS A 791 34.06 -6.77 11.99
CA LYS A 791 34.85 -8.01 12.16
C LYS A 791 36.33 -7.71 12.39
N GLU A 792 36.92 -6.77 11.67
CA GLU A 792 38.31 -6.32 11.88
C GLU A 792 38.51 -5.83 13.32
N ILE A 793 37.70 -4.86 13.76
CA ILE A 793 37.79 -4.23 15.08
C ILE A 793 37.56 -5.24 16.21
N THR A 794 36.65 -6.19 16.03
CA THR A 794 36.27 -7.17 17.06
C THR A 794 37.08 -8.48 17.00
N GLY A 795 38.06 -8.59 16.12
CA GLY A 795 38.82 -9.83 15.90
C GLY A 795 37.91 -11.00 15.49
N GLY A 796 36.89 -10.73 14.69
CA GLY A 796 35.91 -11.70 14.16
C GLY A 796 34.83 -12.13 15.16
N LYS A 797 34.86 -11.66 16.41
CA LYS A 797 33.91 -12.09 17.45
C LYS A 797 32.54 -11.43 17.33
N GLY A 798 32.45 -10.24 16.74
CA GLY A 798 31.25 -9.41 16.70
C GLY A 798 31.03 -8.59 17.99
N VAL A 799 30.03 -7.70 17.97
CA VAL A 799 29.70 -6.79 19.08
C VAL A 799 28.71 -7.40 20.07
N HIS A 800 28.71 -6.92 21.31
CA HIS A 800 27.84 -7.38 22.40
C HIS A 800 26.41 -6.88 22.23
N CYS A 801 26.27 -5.61 21.84
CA CYS A 801 25.00 -4.95 21.60
C CYS A 801 25.08 -4.10 20.33
N VAL A 802 23.99 -4.07 19.55
CA VAL A 802 23.78 -3.09 18.47
C VAL A 802 22.59 -2.22 18.84
N PHE A 803 22.81 -0.91 18.88
CA PHE A 803 21.78 0.12 19.02
C PHE A 803 21.38 0.61 17.62
N ASP A 804 20.23 0.15 17.14
CA ASP A 804 19.72 0.41 15.79
C ASP A 804 18.49 1.33 15.80
N GLY A 805 18.72 2.62 15.52
CA GLY A 805 17.69 3.63 15.30
C GLY A 805 17.21 3.76 13.84
N ILE A 806 17.83 3.04 12.91
CA ILE A 806 17.62 3.21 11.46
C ILE A 806 16.55 2.26 10.92
N GLY A 807 16.52 1.01 11.38
CA GLY A 807 15.44 0.06 11.05
C GLY A 807 15.66 -0.69 9.74
N LYS A 808 14.73 -0.58 8.79
CA LYS A 808 14.63 -1.47 7.59
C LYS A 808 15.96 -1.71 6.87
N SER A 809 16.73 -0.65 6.60
CA SER A 809 17.96 -0.74 5.80
C SER A 809 19.16 -1.36 6.54
N THR A 810 19.19 -1.33 7.87
CA THR A 810 20.33 -1.79 8.68
C THR A 810 20.04 -3.09 9.42
N PHE A 811 18.78 -3.50 9.58
CA PHE A 811 18.39 -4.60 10.47
C PHE A 811 19.19 -5.90 10.24
N ASP A 812 19.32 -6.36 8.99
CA ASP A 812 20.03 -7.61 8.69
C ASP A 812 21.55 -7.47 8.81
N LEU A 813 22.09 -6.27 8.61
CA LEU A 813 23.50 -5.93 8.84
C LEU A 813 23.79 -5.92 10.35
N SER A 814 22.97 -5.22 11.14
CA SER A 814 23.02 -5.18 12.60
C SER A 814 23.01 -6.59 13.20
N ARG A 815 22.15 -7.47 12.70
CA ARG A 815 22.11 -8.89 13.10
C ARG A 815 23.43 -9.63 12.83
N GLN A 816 24.09 -9.36 11.69
CA GLN A 816 25.34 -10.02 11.29
C GLN A 816 26.56 -9.50 12.07
N CYS A 817 26.52 -8.25 12.54
CA CYS A 817 27.57 -7.66 13.36
C CYS A 817 27.63 -8.22 14.79
N LEU A 818 26.57 -8.90 15.24
CA LEU A 818 26.48 -9.40 16.62
C LEU A 818 27.29 -10.66 16.87
N ARG A 819 27.89 -10.70 18.05
CA ARG A 819 28.51 -11.90 18.60
C ARG A 819 27.47 -12.95 19.00
N ARG A 820 27.95 -14.16 19.33
CA ARG A 820 27.12 -15.20 19.98
C ARG A 820 26.52 -14.67 21.30
N LEU A 821 25.21 -14.84 21.47
CA LEU A 821 24.39 -14.30 22.57
C LEU A 821 24.31 -12.76 22.61
N GLY A 822 24.62 -12.09 21.51
CA GLY A 822 24.51 -10.64 21.40
C GLY A 822 23.06 -10.15 21.36
N THR A 823 22.88 -8.86 21.63
CA THR A 823 21.56 -8.20 21.70
C THR A 823 21.40 -7.17 20.58
N LEU A 824 20.33 -7.30 19.78
CA LEU A 824 19.90 -6.29 18.82
C LEU A 824 18.79 -5.43 19.44
N LEU A 825 19.07 -4.16 19.70
CA LEU A 825 18.07 -3.17 20.12
C LEU A 825 17.62 -2.37 18.91
N SER A 826 16.50 -2.76 18.29
CA SER A 826 15.86 -2.00 17.22
C SER A 826 14.88 -1.00 17.82
N PHE A 827 15.22 0.28 17.89
CA PHE A 827 14.40 1.29 18.59
C PHE A 827 13.86 2.39 17.69
N GLY A 828 14.33 2.50 16.44
CA GLY A 828 13.86 3.49 15.46
C GLY A 828 13.45 2.90 14.11
N ASN A 829 12.93 3.75 13.21
CA ASN A 829 12.48 3.41 11.86
C ASN A 829 12.90 4.49 10.84
N ALA A 830 14.08 5.11 10.99
CA ALA A 830 14.44 6.26 10.16
C ALA A 830 14.47 5.93 8.66
N SER A 831 14.80 4.68 8.29
CA SER A 831 14.76 4.15 6.93
C SER A 831 13.49 3.34 6.61
N GLY A 832 12.49 3.40 7.49
CA GLY A 832 11.25 2.63 7.41
C GLY A 832 11.18 1.45 8.39
N LYS A 833 9.99 0.86 8.45
CA LYS A 833 9.65 -0.24 9.35
C LYS A 833 10.32 -1.55 8.94
N VAL A 834 10.85 -2.27 9.92
CA VAL A 834 11.27 -3.67 9.74
C VAL A 834 10.03 -4.55 9.71
N VAL A 835 9.84 -5.29 8.61
CA VAL A 835 8.73 -6.22 8.38
C VAL A 835 9.28 -7.64 8.13
N ASP A 836 8.43 -8.66 8.31
CA ASP A 836 8.72 -10.05 7.96
C ASP A 836 10.03 -10.62 8.54
N ILE A 837 10.24 -10.43 9.85
CA ILE A 837 11.40 -10.95 10.56
C ILE A 837 11.34 -12.48 10.60
N ASP A 838 12.21 -13.15 9.84
CA ASP A 838 12.44 -14.58 9.96
C ASP A 838 13.27 -14.88 11.22
N ILE A 839 12.60 -15.36 12.25
CA ILE A 839 13.21 -15.72 13.54
C ILE A 839 14.30 -16.80 13.40
N MET A 840 14.28 -17.61 12.34
CA MET A 840 15.31 -18.62 12.10
C MET A 840 16.67 -17.99 11.84
N LYS A 841 16.72 -16.75 11.32
CA LYS A 841 17.97 -15.99 11.14
C LYS A 841 18.66 -15.63 12.46
N LEU A 842 17.98 -15.72 13.60
CA LEU A 842 18.55 -15.44 14.93
C LEU A 842 19.26 -16.66 15.53
N VAL A 843 18.94 -17.88 15.06
CA VAL A 843 19.44 -19.15 15.59
C VAL A 843 20.98 -19.27 15.55
N PRO A 844 21.69 -18.93 14.45
CA PRO A 844 23.12 -19.20 14.34
C PRO A 844 23.98 -18.63 15.48
N ASN A 845 23.60 -17.46 16.00
CA ASN A 845 24.31 -16.80 17.10
C ASN A 845 23.47 -16.71 18.39
N ALA A 846 22.29 -17.34 18.45
CA ALA A 846 21.34 -17.21 19.56
C ALA A 846 21.11 -15.73 19.97
N ILE A 847 20.77 -14.90 18.97
CA ILE A 847 20.62 -13.45 19.12
C ILE A 847 19.37 -13.12 19.91
N LYS A 848 19.49 -12.16 20.84
CA LYS A 848 18.35 -11.52 21.53
C LYS A 848 17.90 -10.32 20.71
N LEU A 849 16.61 -10.21 20.41
CA LEU A 849 16.03 -9.06 19.71
C LEU A 849 15.03 -8.36 20.63
N MET A 850 15.16 -7.05 20.79
CA MET A 850 14.20 -6.22 21.53
C MET A 850 13.83 -4.98 20.72
N ARG A 851 12.53 -4.63 20.77
CA ARG A 851 11.97 -3.39 20.22
C ARG A 851 11.45 -2.49 21.36
N PRO A 852 12.32 -1.69 21.99
CA PRO A 852 11.91 -0.84 23.11
C PRO A 852 11.25 0.47 22.67
N SER A 853 10.44 1.05 23.57
CA SER A 853 9.96 2.45 23.53
C SER A 853 10.18 3.09 24.90
N LEU A 854 10.64 4.36 24.95
CA LEU A 854 10.93 5.05 26.20
C LEU A 854 9.76 5.01 27.19
N PHE A 855 8.54 5.27 26.70
CA PHE A 855 7.34 5.34 27.55
C PHE A 855 6.97 4.02 28.23
N GLN A 856 7.55 2.88 27.80
CA GLN A 856 7.41 1.60 28.50
C GLN A 856 8.35 1.47 29.71
N PHE A 857 9.40 2.30 29.77
CA PHE A 857 10.36 2.33 30.87
C PHE A 857 10.09 3.43 31.88
N ILE A 858 9.19 4.38 31.59
CA ILE A 858 8.83 5.49 32.49
C ILE A 858 7.32 5.47 32.79
N THR A 859 6.86 4.41 33.44
CA THR A 859 5.42 4.22 33.74
C THR A 859 4.98 4.88 35.03
N SER A 860 5.95 5.21 35.90
CA SER A 860 5.77 5.87 37.17
C SER A 860 6.73 7.05 37.32
N LYS A 861 6.47 7.89 38.32
CA LYS A 861 7.37 8.97 38.72
C LYS A 861 8.74 8.42 39.16
N GLU A 862 8.74 7.30 39.87
CA GLU A 862 9.94 6.64 40.36
C GLU A 862 10.81 6.16 39.21
N ASP A 863 10.19 5.56 38.17
CA ASP A 863 10.89 5.15 36.95
C ASP A 863 11.52 6.36 36.24
N PHE A 864 10.77 7.45 36.10
CA PHE A 864 11.24 8.68 35.48
C PHE A 864 12.44 9.26 36.25
N GLN A 865 12.35 9.33 37.58
CA GLN A 865 13.45 9.83 38.42
C GLN A 865 14.68 8.91 38.39
N PHE A 866 14.48 7.60 38.34
CA PHE A 866 15.57 6.61 38.24
C PHE A 866 16.45 6.86 37.01
N LEU A 867 15.87 7.26 35.88
CA LEU A 867 16.62 7.59 34.66
C LEU A 867 17.08 9.06 34.61
N THR A 868 16.28 9.99 35.13
CA THR A 868 16.53 11.44 35.00
C THR A 868 17.63 11.92 35.95
N ILE A 869 17.67 11.44 37.20
CA ILE A 869 18.68 11.91 38.18
C ILE A 869 20.11 11.61 37.70
N PRO A 870 20.47 10.39 37.28
CA PRO A 870 21.82 10.13 36.79
C PRO A 870 22.14 10.88 35.50
N LEU A 871 21.16 11.09 34.62
CA LEU A 871 21.33 11.88 33.39
C LEU A 871 21.75 13.33 33.70
N LEU A 872 21.04 13.98 34.64
CA LEU A 872 21.35 15.35 35.07
C LEU A 872 22.69 15.41 35.83
N GLU A 873 23.02 14.37 36.61
CA GLU A 873 24.33 14.26 37.25
C GLU A 873 25.47 14.19 36.21
N MET A 874 25.29 13.45 35.12
CA MET A 874 26.26 13.39 34.03
C MET A 874 26.41 14.74 33.33
N MET A 875 25.32 15.48 33.11
CA MET A 875 25.37 16.82 32.53
C MET A 875 26.08 17.83 33.43
N SER A 876 25.72 17.87 34.72
CA SER A 876 26.35 18.79 35.68
C SER A 876 27.85 18.53 35.85
N LYS A 877 28.28 17.27 35.73
CA LYS A 877 29.70 16.87 35.73
C LYS A 877 30.39 17.04 34.37
N GLN A 878 29.71 17.62 33.37
CA GLN A 878 30.20 17.79 31.99
C GLN A 878 30.66 16.49 31.33
N LYS A 879 30.13 15.35 31.80
CA LYS A 879 30.37 14.02 31.24
C LYS A 879 29.47 13.72 30.05
N LEU A 880 28.38 14.48 29.93
CA LEU A 880 27.45 14.44 28.83
C LEU A 880 27.08 15.86 28.42
N HIS A 881 27.09 16.16 27.12
CA HIS A 881 26.73 17.46 26.58
C HIS A 881 25.72 17.33 25.44
N LEU A 882 24.72 18.22 25.45
CA LEU A 882 23.72 18.31 24.40
C LEU A 882 24.29 19.07 23.20
N ASN A 883 24.37 18.44 22.03
CA ASN A 883 24.67 19.12 20.78
C ASN A 883 23.38 19.62 20.12
N ILE A 884 23.25 20.93 19.95
CA ILE A 884 22.12 21.58 19.27
C ILE A 884 22.58 21.95 17.86
N HIS A 885 21.95 21.34 16.85
CA HIS A 885 22.25 21.61 15.45
C HIS A 885 21.79 23.01 15.05
N LYS A 886 20.51 23.32 15.34
CA LYS A 886 19.85 24.55 14.95
C LYS A 886 18.55 24.74 15.74
N VAL A 887 18.22 26.01 15.97
CA VAL A 887 16.95 26.45 16.55
C VAL A 887 16.17 27.19 15.46
N TYR A 888 14.92 26.80 15.22
CA TYR A 888 14.04 27.39 14.20
C TYR A 888 12.88 28.12 14.89
N PRO A 889 12.35 29.22 14.33
CA PRO A 889 11.03 29.72 14.73
C PRO A 889 9.94 28.66 14.52
N LEU A 890 8.85 28.69 15.30
CA LEU A 890 7.72 27.76 15.18
C LEU A 890 7.11 27.79 13.76
N GLU A 891 7.09 28.96 13.14
CA GLU A 891 6.62 29.19 11.76
C GLU A 891 7.39 28.34 10.74
N ASN A 892 8.66 28.04 11.02
CA ASN A 892 9.57 27.28 10.18
C ASN A 892 9.62 25.78 10.55
N VAL A 893 8.59 25.24 11.22
CA VAL A 893 8.52 23.82 11.59
C VAL A 893 8.69 22.87 10.39
N LYS A 894 8.23 23.28 9.19
CA LYS A 894 8.41 22.53 7.94
C LYS A 894 9.89 22.31 7.61
N ASP A 895 10.69 23.37 7.69
CA ASP A 895 12.13 23.33 7.41
C ASP A 895 12.86 22.44 8.41
N ALA A 896 12.48 22.53 9.68
CA ALA A 896 13.10 21.73 10.72
C ALA A 896 12.81 20.23 10.54
N HIS A 897 11.58 19.86 10.15
CA HIS A 897 11.26 18.49 9.76
C HIS A 897 12.01 18.05 8.49
N PHE A 898 12.10 18.91 7.48
CA PHE A 898 12.84 18.62 6.25
C PHE A 898 14.32 18.33 6.54
N ASP A 899 14.98 19.18 7.31
CA ASP A 899 16.39 19.02 7.67
C ASP A 899 16.61 17.71 8.45
N LEU A 900 15.70 17.39 9.39
CA LEU A 900 15.73 16.14 10.15
C LEU A 900 15.67 14.91 9.23
N GLU A 901 14.74 14.89 8.28
CA GLU A 901 14.52 13.77 7.35
C GLU A 901 15.58 13.69 6.25
N SER A 902 16.21 14.81 5.89
CA SER A 902 17.31 14.85 4.91
C SER A 902 18.56 14.09 5.38
N GLY A 903 18.65 13.83 6.70
CA GLY A 903 19.79 13.19 7.31
C GLY A 903 21.04 14.08 7.31
N LYS A 904 20.93 15.41 7.12
CA LYS A 904 22.06 16.34 7.16
C LYS A 904 22.41 16.86 8.55
N THR A 905 21.51 16.68 9.52
CA THR A 905 21.65 17.24 10.87
C THR A 905 22.65 16.45 11.72
N GLN A 906 23.17 17.14 12.75
CA GLN A 906 24.06 16.58 13.79
C GLN A 906 23.55 17.04 15.16
N GLY A 907 23.11 16.12 16.00
CA GLY A 907 22.48 16.45 17.28
C GLY A 907 20.99 16.81 17.16
N LYS A 908 20.54 17.72 18.03
CA LYS A 908 19.12 18.07 18.26
C LYS A 908 18.66 19.27 17.44
N LEU A 909 17.42 19.24 16.97
CA LEU A 909 16.72 20.42 16.44
C LEU A 909 15.69 20.91 17.46
N LEU A 910 15.56 22.21 17.58
CA LEU A 910 14.63 22.86 18.51
C LEU A 910 13.75 23.86 17.75
N LEU A 911 12.52 24.05 18.22
CA LEU A 911 11.69 25.19 17.83
C LEU A 911 11.70 26.22 18.96
N LYS A 912 11.88 27.48 18.61
CA LYS A 912 11.63 28.63 19.46
C LYS A 912 10.19 29.07 19.25
N ILE A 913 9.48 29.24 20.36
CA ILE A 913 8.09 29.69 20.39
C ILE A 913 8.03 31.21 20.31
#